data_AF-A0A6I7QQN8-F1
#
_entry.id   AF-A0A6I7QQN8-F1
#
_cell.length_a   1.000
_cell.length_b   1.000
_cell.length_c   1.000
_cell.angle_alpha   90.00
_cell.angle_beta   90.00
_cell.angle_gamma   90.00
#
_symmetry.space_group_name_H-M   'P 1'
#
loop_
_entity.id
_entity.type
_entity.pdbx_description
1 polymer ?
#
loop_
_entity_poly.entity_id
_entity_poly.type
_entity_poly.pdbx_seq_one_letter_code
_entity_poly.pdbx_strand_id
1 'polypeptide(L)'
;MPAVFFRGQSFRFSRFCITAREPVRQWRGAPGRGTGTTVRGRSGIIPFMNSEAANAIVNLTPELELSIERNPLLSIDTFLIPSPYIREPGIEKDYDHSFVWLQEGEILGYILVYSDPARESFLIYKLVTSPFVRGAGVGTALWEHLGSTISPEATVYLYVWEKQVDSLEFFLNKGFQMGETIVYRNLVFYYLSAHASQVLMRKRGEGESGPVSREEIGRTRHDARKTIRFLSNMVDMLSIDNCGRIIEDINRETTTLVNTLNAFRDSIGRVHEVNVTELILERIVPYVGGSPVRCELRLKLVNTSLVVLGNHVSYSRAFVNIVANALEAIAASGREDGIMEIKIAEENGTPYVRFRDNGIGMEPDRLVLGEEGLPAFVGKSTKSRKEGEGLGTLQIFSTFGPENITVDARPNRGCTWKISLRKPLRHSDPWYMRLERRFLEFSRLQKMRVIDRSTPRSDVISYVWQARKIEIFLFDVILHFSTHHNIRTIFRTIFSYLMDDMTDGAMAEFVEGLRVDRPIMKEWLLETARVVRAHWAAIREILPSQDVRGAMLKSYGQAVENVIIFTLNPDTADFFATDRKLAEHLDFAPYLEAQRDELVRGEFIGDVNDNDRPIVLGVWSIDSEEDLRRKLQLLQEGVRTLISMGIDGEKKLAFYQTTWIRHSRDIDSDGTTTFGEFADLPDQELLRFAREADDELQGYLSGQD
;
A
#
# COMPACT_ATOMS: atom_id res chain seq x y z
N MET A 1 30.24 25.51 -34.78
CA MET A 1 31.03 26.15 -33.70
C MET A 1 30.21 26.17 -32.43
N PRO A 2 30.74 25.75 -31.27
CA PRO A 2 31.64 24.63 -31.05
C PRO A 2 31.06 23.58 -30.08
N ALA A 3 31.63 22.39 -30.19
CA ALA A 3 31.44 21.22 -29.35
C ALA A 3 32.14 21.37 -27.99
N VAL A 4 31.72 20.57 -27.01
CA VAL A 4 32.57 20.22 -25.85
C VAL A 4 32.51 18.71 -25.62
N PHE A 5 33.65 18.09 -25.91
CA PHE A 5 34.09 16.74 -25.56
C PHE A 5 34.80 16.78 -24.20
N PHE A 6 34.61 15.78 -23.33
CA PHE A 6 35.61 15.25 -22.37
C PHE A 6 35.23 13.81 -22.03
N ARG A 7 35.86 12.80 -22.64
CA ARG A 7 37.07 12.03 -22.25
C ARG A 7 36.86 11.11 -21.04
N GLY A 8 37.08 9.82 -21.28
CA GLY A 8 36.91 8.74 -20.33
C GLY A 8 38.02 8.60 -19.30
N GLN A 9 37.81 7.68 -18.36
CA GLN A 9 38.87 7.00 -17.64
C GLN A 9 38.54 5.50 -17.52
N SER A 10 39.53 4.72 -17.92
CA SER A 10 39.67 3.27 -17.78
C SER A 10 40.24 2.91 -16.40
N PHE A 11 39.81 1.81 -15.79
CA PHE A 11 40.63 1.09 -14.78
C PHE A 11 40.56 -0.42 -14.99
N ARG A 12 41.74 -1.05 -14.96
CA ARG A 12 41.99 -2.50 -15.09
C ARG A 12 42.08 -3.18 -13.71
N PHE A 13 41.53 -4.39 -13.67
CA PHE A 13 41.80 -5.60 -12.86
C PHE A 13 42.77 -5.55 -11.65
N SER A 14 42.33 -6.22 -10.58
CA SER A 14 43.19 -7.18 -9.85
C SER A 14 42.36 -8.36 -9.29
N ARG A 15 42.94 -9.55 -9.49
CA ARG A 15 42.47 -10.89 -9.09
C ARG A 15 42.59 -11.09 -7.57
N PHE A 16 41.69 -11.87 -6.98
CA PHE A 16 42.05 -12.78 -5.88
C PHE A 16 41.25 -14.09 -5.97
N CYS A 17 41.97 -15.18 -6.25
CA CYS A 17 41.54 -16.56 -6.01
C CYS A 17 41.73 -16.89 -4.53
N ILE A 18 40.76 -17.56 -3.89
CA ILE A 18 41.06 -18.55 -2.85
C ILE A 18 40.14 -19.75 -3.05
N THR A 19 40.77 -20.91 -3.07
CA THR A 19 40.27 -22.26 -3.35
C THR A 19 39.77 -22.97 -2.09
N ALA A 20 38.66 -23.70 -2.26
CA ALA A 20 38.46 -25.12 -1.92
C ALA A 20 38.03 -25.58 -0.51
N ARG A 21 37.06 -26.52 -0.58
CA ARG A 21 36.87 -27.79 0.19
C ARG A 21 35.92 -27.83 1.40
N GLU A 22 34.73 -28.38 1.12
CA GLU A 22 34.00 -29.42 1.89
C GLU A 22 34.90 -30.62 2.30
N PRO A 23 34.48 -31.63 3.15
CA PRO A 23 33.09 -32.04 3.46
C PRO A 23 32.75 -32.54 4.90
N VAL A 24 31.43 -32.59 5.17
CA VAL A 24 30.59 -33.68 5.74
C VAL A 24 31.14 -34.56 6.88
N ARG A 25 30.36 -34.68 7.98
CA ARG A 25 29.99 -35.98 8.57
C ARG A 25 28.69 -35.95 9.37
N GLN A 26 27.86 -36.97 9.07
CA GLN A 26 26.60 -37.39 9.71
C GLN A 26 26.74 -37.63 11.22
N TRP A 27 25.62 -37.81 11.94
CA TRP A 27 25.32 -39.06 12.67
C TRP A 27 23.84 -39.10 13.12
N ARG A 28 23.21 -40.26 12.97
CA ARG A 28 21.84 -40.62 13.36
C ARG A 28 21.79 -41.16 14.80
N GLY A 29 20.62 -41.15 15.43
CA GLY A 29 20.28 -42.10 16.50
C GLY A 29 19.08 -41.70 17.38
N ALA A 30 17.95 -42.38 17.21
CA ALA A 30 16.72 -42.32 18.05
C ALA A 30 16.85 -43.25 19.29
N PRO A 31 15.79 -43.73 19.99
CA PRO A 31 14.45 -43.23 20.36
C PRO A 31 14.09 -43.46 21.86
N GLY A 32 12.89 -43.06 22.35
CA GLY A 32 12.35 -43.64 23.60
C GLY A 32 11.04 -43.05 24.18
N ARG A 33 9.96 -43.86 24.10
CA ARG A 33 8.77 -44.09 24.98
C ARG A 33 8.57 -43.16 26.21
N GLY A 34 7.37 -42.79 26.67
CA GLY A 34 6.00 -43.19 26.38
C GLY A 34 5.05 -42.71 27.51
N THR A 35 3.77 -43.09 27.42
CA THR A 35 2.68 -43.05 28.43
C THR A 35 2.02 -41.69 28.75
N GLY A 36 0.69 -41.69 28.70
CA GLY A 36 -0.16 -40.51 28.92
C GLY A 36 -1.08 -40.63 30.12
N THR A 37 -1.90 -39.61 30.38
CA THR A 37 -3.16 -39.72 31.13
C THR A 37 -4.01 -38.47 30.97
N THR A 38 -5.32 -38.68 30.90
CA THR A 38 -6.40 -37.71 30.75
C THR A 38 -6.90 -37.23 32.12
N VAL A 39 -7.12 -35.93 32.35
CA VAL A 39 -8.08 -35.42 33.38
C VAL A 39 -8.75 -34.12 32.92
N ARG A 40 -10.06 -34.03 33.16
CA ARG A 40 -11.00 -32.95 32.85
C ARG A 40 -10.83 -31.70 33.73
N GLY A 41 -10.98 -30.53 33.09
CA GLY A 41 -11.75 -29.33 33.46
C GLY A 41 -11.79 -28.80 34.90
N ARG A 42 -11.50 -27.50 35.05
CA ARG A 42 -12.22 -26.56 35.93
C ARG A 42 -12.03 -25.11 35.49
N SER A 43 -13.15 -24.44 35.26
CA SER A 43 -13.30 -22.98 35.21
C SER A 43 -12.96 -22.37 36.57
N GLY A 44 -12.08 -21.37 36.59
CA GLY A 44 -11.75 -20.59 37.77
C GLY A 44 -11.39 -19.16 37.38
N ILE A 45 -12.27 -18.23 37.74
CA ILE A 45 -12.02 -16.78 37.76
C ILE A 45 -11.02 -16.53 38.90
N ILE A 46 -9.90 -15.83 38.63
CA ILE A 46 -8.93 -15.41 39.66
C ILE A 46 -9.01 -13.88 39.81
N PRO A 47 -9.01 -13.33 41.05
CA PRO A 47 -9.24 -11.90 41.32
C PRO A 47 -7.97 -11.05 41.19
N PHE A 48 -8.18 -9.75 41.02
CA PHE A 48 -7.17 -8.68 40.97
C PHE A 48 -6.08 -8.78 42.07
N MET A 49 -4.80 -8.68 41.66
CA MET A 49 -3.62 -8.57 42.54
C MET A 49 -2.77 -7.34 42.14
N ASN A 50 -2.58 -6.39 43.07
CA ASN A 50 -1.77 -5.18 42.87
C ASN A 50 -0.60 -5.03 43.86
N SER A 51 -0.28 -6.05 44.67
CA SER A 51 0.79 -5.96 45.69
C SER A 51 1.92 -6.99 45.58
N GLU A 52 1.85 -8.00 44.71
CA GLU A 52 2.92 -9.00 44.54
C GLU A 52 4.00 -8.59 43.52
N ALA A 53 3.72 -7.63 42.63
CA ALA A 53 4.60 -7.24 41.53
C ALA A 53 5.95 -6.62 41.97
N ALA A 54 6.02 -5.98 43.14
CA ALA A 54 7.24 -5.31 43.61
C ALA A 54 8.28 -6.28 44.21
N ASN A 55 7.87 -7.46 44.67
CA ASN A 55 8.75 -8.48 45.25
C ASN A 55 9.35 -9.44 44.21
N ALA A 56 8.99 -9.28 42.93
CA ALA A 56 9.41 -10.15 41.83
C ALA A 56 10.60 -9.59 41.02
N ILE A 57 10.98 -8.31 41.21
CA ILE A 57 12.11 -7.70 40.51
C ILE A 57 13.35 -7.82 41.39
N VAL A 58 14.42 -8.42 40.86
CA VAL A 58 15.73 -8.54 41.52
C VAL A 58 16.84 -8.09 40.59
N ASN A 59 18.01 -7.75 41.14
CA ASN A 59 19.16 -7.37 40.33
C ASN A 59 19.63 -8.55 39.48
N LEU A 60 20.07 -8.26 38.25
CA LEU A 60 20.74 -9.20 37.39
C LEU A 60 22.09 -9.56 38.02
N THR A 61 22.34 -10.85 38.22
CA THR A 61 23.67 -11.36 38.60
C THR A 61 24.29 -12.13 37.43
N PRO A 62 25.62 -12.33 37.41
CA PRO A 62 26.26 -13.17 36.39
C PRO A 62 25.65 -14.58 36.27
N GLU A 63 25.20 -15.17 37.37
CA GLU A 63 24.56 -16.49 37.39
C GLU A 63 23.16 -16.46 36.73
N LEU A 64 22.39 -15.40 36.97
CA LEU A 64 21.09 -15.20 36.32
C LEU A 64 21.26 -14.88 34.83
N GLU A 65 22.27 -14.10 34.46
CA GLU A 65 22.58 -13.82 33.05
C GLU A 65 22.94 -15.11 32.29
N LEU A 66 23.81 -15.97 32.85
CA LEU A 66 24.10 -17.28 32.28
C LEU A 66 22.86 -18.17 32.14
N SER A 67 21.90 -18.03 33.06
CA SER A 67 20.62 -18.75 33.01
C SER A 67 19.70 -18.20 31.91
N ILE A 68 19.71 -16.88 31.68
CA ILE A 68 18.98 -16.22 30.58
C ILE A 68 19.56 -16.62 29.23
N GLU A 69 20.89 -16.62 29.07
CA GLU A 69 21.58 -17.00 27.83
C GLU A 69 21.27 -18.44 27.40
N ARG A 70 21.10 -19.34 28.38
CA ARG A 70 20.74 -20.75 28.16
C ARG A 70 19.26 -20.96 27.87
N ASN A 71 18.41 -19.96 28.11
CA ASN A 71 16.97 -20.05 27.87
C ASN A 71 16.61 -19.48 26.48
N PRO A 72 16.23 -20.31 25.49
CA PRO A 72 15.97 -19.85 24.11
C PRO A 72 14.82 -18.84 23.98
N LEU A 73 13.94 -18.76 24.98
CA LEU A 73 12.78 -17.86 24.99
C LEU A 73 13.11 -16.47 25.53
N LEU A 74 14.28 -16.31 26.15
CA LEU A 74 14.78 -15.05 26.74
C LEU A 74 16.11 -14.62 26.11
N SER A 75 16.89 -15.58 25.61
CA SER A 75 18.04 -15.41 24.71
C SER A 75 17.58 -15.14 23.28
N ILE A 76 16.66 -14.19 23.13
CA ILE A 76 16.24 -13.70 21.83
C ILE A 76 17.22 -12.59 21.48
N ASP A 77 18.17 -12.88 20.59
CA ASP A 77 18.89 -11.82 19.89
C ASP A 77 17.91 -11.16 18.92
N THR A 78 17.11 -10.23 19.45
CA THR A 78 16.35 -9.28 18.65
C THR A 78 17.36 -8.47 17.86
N PHE A 79 17.55 -8.85 16.59
CA PHE A 79 18.20 -8.12 15.50
C PHE A 79 19.18 -7.00 15.92
N LEU A 80 20.48 -7.29 15.80
CA LEU A 80 21.60 -6.32 15.74
C LEU A 80 21.38 -5.02 16.51
N ILE A 81 21.33 -5.08 17.84
CA ILE A 81 21.40 -3.85 18.65
C ILE A 81 22.78 -3.22 18.38
N PRO A 82 22.84 -1.90 18.10
CA PRO A 82 24.12 -1.23 17.89
C PRO A 82 25.02 -1.49 19.10
N SER A 83 26.30 -1.76 18.88
CA SER A 83 27.28 -1.95 19.96
C SER A 83 27.10 -0.88 21.04
N PRO A 84 27.05 -1.24 22.34
CA PRO A 84 26.74 -0.27 23.39
C PRO A 84 27.75 0.89 23.37
N TYR A 85 29.00 0.61 22.97
CA TYR A 85 30.11 1.56 22.88
C TYR A 85 30.06 2.54 21.69
N ILE A 86 28.98 2.61 20.90
CA ILE A 86 28.93 3.43 19.68
C ILE A 86 29.01 4.93 19.97
N ARG A 87 28.33 5.38 21.03
CA ARG A 87 28.30 6.81 21.39
C ARG A 87 29.31 7.12 22.49
N GLU A 88 29.43 6.23 23.46
CA GLU A 88 30.29 6.42 24.62
C GLU A 88 31.19 5.20 24.80
N PRO A 89 32.48 5.28 24.43
CA PRO A 89 33.41 4.15 24.53
C PRO A 89 33.67 3.69 25.98
N GLY A 90 33.35 4.54 26.97
CA GLY A 90 33.63 4.31 28.38
C GLY A 90 32.44 3.78 29.21
N ILE A 91 31.31 3.43 28.59
CA ILE A 91 30.19 2.85 29.34
C ILE A 91 30.45 1.39 29.67
N GLU A 92 30.07 0.97 30.87
CA GLU A 92 30.25 -0.41 31.33
C GLU A 92 28.90 -1.03 31.67
N LYS A 93 28.82 -2.36 31.65
CA LYS A 93 27.60 -3.08 32.03
C LYS A 93 27.33 -2.82 33.52
N ASP A 94 26.15 -2.30 33.83
CA ASP A 94 25.78 -1.92 35.19
C ASP A 94 24.81 -2.96 35.78
N TYR A 95 25.34 -3.88 36.58
CA TYR A 95 24.54 -4.90 37.26
C TYR A 95 23.69 -4.32 38.40
N ASP A 96 24.03 -3.16 38.95
CA ASP A 96 23.24 -2.53 40.02
C ASP A 96 21.93 -1.96 39.47
N HIS A 97 21.91 -1.64 38.17
CA HIS A 97 20.76 -1.07 37.46
C HIS A 97 20.23 -1.99 36.34
N SER A 98 20.70 -3.23 36.29
CA SER A 98 20.13 -4.28 35.45
C SER A 98 19.26 -5.20 36.30
N PHE A 99 18.07 -5.56 35.82
CA PHE A 99 17.07 -6.25 36.63
C PHE A 99 16.44 -7.42 35.91
N VAL A 100 16.00 -8.42 36.69
CA VAL A 100 15.29 -9.61 36.22
C VAL A 100 13.97 -9.70 36.98
N TRP A 101 12.90 -10.03 36.25
CA TRP A 101 11.62 -10.40 36.84
C TRP A 101 11.57 -11.90 37.07
N LEU A 102 11.58 -12.30 38.34
CA LEU A 102 11.54 -13.68 38.80
C LEU A 102 10.24 -13.96 39.55
N GLN A 103 9.47 -14.94 39.08
CA GLN A 103 8.24 -15.37 39.72
C GLN A 103 8.22 -16.89 39.81
N GLU A 104 8.02 -17.43 41.01
CA GLU A 104 8.01 -18.88 41.29
C GLU A 104 9.27 -19.65 40.80
N GLY A 105 10.42 -18.96 40.71
CA GLY A 105 11.67 -19.54 40.21
C GLY A 105 11.84 -19.49 38.69
N GLU A 106 10.87 -18.96 37.95
CA GLU A 106 10.95 -18.74 36.50
C GLU A 106 11.26 -17.28 36.16
N ILE A 107 12.11 -17.06 35.15
CA ILE A 107 12.44 -15.73 34.63
C ILE A 107 11.38 -15.34 33.60
N LEU A 108 10.65 -14.26 33.89
CA LEU A 108 9.57 -13.77 33.03
C LEU A 108 10.00 -12.59 32.14
N GLY A 109 11.13 -11.96 32.46
CA GLY A 109 11.71 -10.90 31.65
C GLY A 109 12.94 -10.29 32.32
N TYR A 110 13.70 -9.49 31.58
CA TYR A 110 14.86 -8.78 32.11
C TYR A 110 15.12 -7.47 31.36
N ILE A 111 15.81 -6.56 32.04
CA ILE A 111 16.38 -5.32 31.49
C ILE A 111 17.88 -5.32 31.75
N LEU A 112 18.65 -5.06 30.70
CA LEU A 112 20.12 -4.99 30.73
C LEU A 112 20.56 -3.57 30.42
N VAL A 113 21.30 -2.96 31.34
CA VAL A 113 21.68 -1.56 31.32
C VAL A 113 23.20 -1.40 31.32
N TYR A 114 23.67 -0.41 30.58
CA TYR A 114 25.05 0.07 30.62
C TYR A 114 25.05 1.51 31.13
N SER A 115 26.04 1.88 31.94
CA SER A 115 26.16 3.24 32.47
C SER A 115 27.55 3.79 32.25
N ASP A 116 27.66 5.11 32.22
CA ASP A 116 28.96 5.78 32.32
C ASP A 116 29.52 5.71 33.76
N PRO A 117 30.84 5.94 33.96
CA PRO A 117 31.45 5.86 35.29
C PRO A 117 30.88 6.86 36.31
N ALA A 118 30.33 8.00 35.85
CA ALA A 118 29.70 8.99 36.72
C ALA A 118 28.22 8.69 37.01
N ARG A 119 27.63 7.67 36.36
CA ARG A 119 26.22 7.27 36.49
C ARG A 119 25.24 8.42 36.21
N GLU A 120 25.58 9.24 35.24
CA GLU A 120 24.75 10.34 34.74
C GLU A 120 23.98 9.92 33.47
N SER A 121 24.45 8.89 32.77
CA SER A 121 23.89 8.40 31.52
C SER A 121 23.71 6.88 31.54
N PHE A 122 22.50 6.41 31.23
CA PHE A 122 22.12 5.01 31.26
C PHE A 122 21.59 4.54 29.90
N LEU A 123 22.27 3.60 29.27
CA LEU A 123 21.84 2.93 28.05
C LEU A 123 21.02 1.67 28.40
N ILE A 124 19.76 1.62 27.98
CA ILE A 124 19.00 0.36 27.97
C ILE A 124 19.47 -0.44 26.77
N TYR A 125 20.30 -1.44 27.00
CA TYR A 125 20.86 -2.26 25.95
C TYR A 125 19.95 -3.41 25.54
N LYS A 126 19.26 -4.05 26.49
CA LYS A 126 18.22 -5.05 26.18
C LYS A 126 17.02 -4.89 27.12
N LEU A 127 15.81 -5.05 26.58
CA LEU A 127 14.58 -5.21 27.35
C LEU A 127 13.79 -6.36 26.73
N VAL A 128 13.69 -7.48 27.44
CA VAL A 128 13.08 -8.70 26.92
C VAL A 128 12.03 -9.22 27.89
N THR A 129 10.85 -9.55 27.39
CA THR A 129 9.77 -10.17 28.15
C THR A 129 9.39 -11.51 27.54
N SER A 130 9.14 -12.52 28.38
CA SER A 130 8.76 -13.86 27.96
C SER A 130 7.48 -13.84 27.10
N PRO A 131 7.44 -14.58 25.98
CA PRO A 131 6.29 -14.62 25.08
C PRO A 131 5.02 -15.21 25.74
N PHE A 132 5.17 -15.98 26.81
CA PHE A 132 4.07 -16.62 27.53
C PHE A 132 3.34 -15.69 28.51
N VAL A 133 3.90 -14.50 28.78
CA VAL A 133 3.37 -13.52 29.76
C VAL A 133 3.10 -12.14 29.10
N ARG A 134 2.96 -12.10 27.76
CA ARG A 134 2.62 -10.86 27.04
C ARG A 134 1.27 -10.32 27.51
N GLY A 135 1.30 -9.23 28.27
CA GLY A 135 0.11 -8.54 28.82
C GLY A 135 0.16 -8.26 30.32
N ALA A 136 1.12 -8.79 31.07
CA ALA A 136 1.22 -8.59 32.53
C ALA A 136 2.01 -7.33 32.96
N GLY A 137 2.38 -6.45 32.03
CA GLY A 137 3.08 -5.19 32.36
C GLY A 137 4.57 -5.33 32.75
N VAL A 138 5.16 -6.53 32.63
CA VAL A 138 6.56 -6.84 33.05
C VAL A 138 7.58 -5.83 32.53
N GLY A 139 7.55 -5.49 31.23
CA GLY A 139 8.49 -4.54 30.63
C GLY A 139 8.29 -3.10 31.15
N THR A 140 7.05 -2.70 31.43
CA THR A 140 6.75 -1.38 32.01
C THR A 140 7.23 -1.30 33.46
N ALA A 141 7.05 -2.37 34.23
CA ALA A 141 7.45 -2.38 35.63
C ALA A 141 8.98 -2.51 35.84
N LEU A 142 9.69 -3.26 35.00
CA LEU A 142 11.17 -3.26 34.98
C LEU A 142 11.73 -1.87 34.63
N TRP A 143 11.11 -1.21 33.65
CA TRP A 143 11.44 0.15 33.24
C TRP A 143 11.18 1.19 34.34
N GLU A 144 10.01 1.16 34.97
CA GLU A 144 9.67 2.07 36.07
C GLU A 144 10.57 1.86 37.30
N HIS A 145 10.96 0.61 37.57
CA HIS A 145 11.90 0.30 38.64
C HIS A 145 13.26 0.95 38.38
N LEU A 146 13.79 0.82 37.16
CA LEU A 146 15.02 1.52 36.74
C LEU A 146 14.92 3.03 36.92
N GLY A 147 13.82 3.64 36.47
CA GLY A 147 13.62 5.10 36.63
C GLY A 147 13.60 5.55 38.09
N SER A 148 13.17 4.69 39.02
CA SER A 148 13.12 4.99 40.46
C SER A 148 14.45 4.82 41.20
N THR A 149 15.42 4.09 40.62
CA THR A 149 16.72 3.80 41.25
C THR A 149 17.84 4.74 40.80
N ILE A 150 17.63 5.48 39.72
CA ILE A 150 18.60 6.43 39.15
C ILE A 150 18.27 7.89 39.51
N SER A 151 19.25 8.79 39.38
CA SER A 151 19.07 10.22 39.65
C SER A 151 18.00 10.81 38.71
N PRO A 152 17.08 11.69 39.19
CA PRO A 152 16.05 12.33 38.36
C PRO A 152 16.61 13.13 37.18
N GLU A 153 17.83 13.65 37.30
CA GLU A 153 18.51 14.41 36.24
C GLU A 153 19.29 13.51 35.27
N ALA A 154 19.45 12.22 35.59
CA ALA A 154 20.17 11.28 34.74
C ALA A 154 19.44 11.08 33.41
N THR A 155 20.22 10.96 32.35
CA THR A 155 19.72 10.71 31.00
C THR A 155 19.62 9.21 30.77
N VAL A 156 18.44 8.75 30.39
CA VAL A 156 18.24 7.37 29.95
C VAL A 156 18.04 7.36 28.44
N TYR A 157 18.74 6.48 27.75
CA TYR A 157 18.66 6.38 26.31
C TYR A 157 18.69 4.95 25.78
N LEU A 158 18.26 4.78 24.53
CA LEU A 158 18.29 3.51 23.84
C LEU A 158 18.31 3.71 22.32
N TYR A 159 18.63 2.62 21.62
CA TYR A 159 18.57 2.56 20.16
C TYR A 159 17.44 1.65 19.74
N VAL A 160 16.49 2.19 18.98
CA VAL A 160 15.37 1.43 18.42
C VAL A 160 15.53 1.34 16.92
N TRP A 161 15.52 0.12 16.38
CA TRP A 161 15.58 -0.09 14.93
C TRP A 161 14.35 0.54 14.25
N GLU A 162 14.53 1.24 13.13
CA GLU A 162 13.45 1.93 12.41
C GLU A 162 12.24 1.04 12.09
N LYS A 163 12.46 -0.29 11.95
CA LYS A 163 11.41 -1.27 11.64
C LYS A 163 10.68 -1.80 12.88
N GLN A 164 11.11 -1.46 14.10
CA GLN A 164 10.44 -1.82 15.35
C GLN A 164 9.54 -0.67 15.83
N VAL A 165 8.53 -0.37 15.02
CA VAL A 165 7.61 0.77 15.22
C VAL A 165 6.85 0.66 16.54
N ASP A 166 6.45 -0.56 16.94
CA ASP A 166 5.77 -0.80 18.22
C ASP A 166 6.64 -0.43 19.43
N SER A 167 7.94 -0.76 19.37
CA SER A 167 8.91 -0.39 20.42
C SER A 167 9.14 1.12 20.42
N LEU A 168 9.26 1.73 19.24
CA LEU A 168 9.44 3.18 19.09
C LEU A 168 8.26 3.93 19.72
N GLU A 169 7.03 3.54 19.39
CA GLU A 169 5.81 4.15 19.93
C GLU A 169 5.68 3.92 21.45
N PHE A 170 6.04 2.74 21.94
CA PHE A 170 6.07 2.45 23.39
C PHE A 170 6.95 3.45 24.16
N PHE A 171 8.19 3.69 23.70
CA PHE A 171 9.11 4.59 24.39
C PHE A 171 8.76 6.07 24.19
N LEU A 172 8.30 6.48 23.01
CA LEU A 172 7.82 7.86 22.77
C LEU A 172 6.61 8.19 23.68
N ASN A 173 5.67 7.25 23.84
CA ASN A 173 4.54 7.40 24.76
C ASN A 173 4.96 7.42 26.24
N LYS A 174 6.17 6.96 26.57
CA LYS A 174 6.77 7.03 27.91
C LYS A 174 7.67 8.26 28.11
N GLY A 175 7.62 9.22 27.19
CA GLY A 175 8.29 10.52 27.33
C GLY A 175 9.70 10.58 26.74
N PHE A 176 10.13 9.53 26.02
CA PHE A 176 11.36 9.61 25.25
C PHE A 176 11.22 10.57 24.09
N GLN A 177 12.28 11.33 23.87
CA GLN A 177 12.43 12.20 22.73
C GLN A 177 13.30 11.51 21.69
N MET A 178 12.90 11.67 20.43
CA MET A 178 13.64 11.15 19.29
C MET A 178 14.77 12.10 18.95
N GLY A 179 16.00 11.61 18.99
CA GLY A 179 17.18 12.34 18.59
C GLY A 179 17.75 11.85 17.27
N GLU A 180 19.08 11.85 17.17
CA GLU A 180 19.78 11.56 15.92
C GLU A 180 19.65 10.10 15.47
N THR A 181 19.71 9.92 14.16
CA THR A 181 19.67 8.60 13.54
C THR A 181 21.08 8.03 13.39
N ILE A 182 21.28 6.78 13.80
CA ILE A 182 22.56 6.08 13.66
C ILE A 182 22.42 4.96 12.64
N VAL A 183 23.36 4.88 11.69
CA VAL A 183 23.47 3.75 10.77
C VAL A 183 24.50 2.77 11.31
N TYR A 184 24.07 1.57 11.69
CA TYR A 184 24.94 0.50 12.17
C TYR A 184 24.70 -0.77 11.33
N ARG A 185 25.76 -1.28 10.69
CA ARG A 185 25.69 -2.47 9.80
C ARG A 185 24.58 -2.39 8.75
N ASN A 186 24.45 -1.24 8.08
CA ASN A 186 23.41 -0.95 7.07
C ASN A 186 21.96 -0.99 7.61
N LEU A 187 21.77 -0.96 8.93
CA LEU A 187 20.48 -0.79 9.58
C LEU A 187 20.40 0.58 10.24
N VAL A 188 19.23 1.18 10.22
CA VAL A 188 18.98 2.55 10.70
C VAL A 188 18.32 2.48 12.07
N PHE A 189 18.95 3.05 13.08
CA PHE A 189 18.46 3.10 14.45
C PHE A 189 18.14 4.52 14.86
N TYR A 190 17.02 4.70 15.53
CA TYR A 190 16.66 5.93 16.19
C TYR A 190 17.24 5.96 17.59
N TYR A 191 17.99 7.02 17.88
CA TYR A 191 18.35 7.36 19.25
C TYR A 191 17.12 7.92 19.96
N LEU A 192 16.75 7.30 21.07
CA LEU A 192 15.70 7.79 21.95
C LEU A 192 16.33 8.16 23.29
N SER A 193 15.99 9.32 23.84
CA SER A 193 16.46 9.74 25.17
C SER A 193 15.40 10.44 26.00
N ALA A 194 15.45 10.29 27.32
CA ALA A 194 14.62 10.99 28.29
C ALA A 194 15.43 11.31 29.55
N HIS A 195 15.03 12.35 30.29
CA HIS A 195 15.46 12.52 31.68
C HIS A 195 14.60 11.63 32.59
N ALA A 196 15.19 10.99 33.59
CA ALA A 196 14.47 10.12 34.52
C ALA A 196 13.28 10.84 35.22
N SER A 197 13.40 12.14 35.49
CA SER A 197 12.34 12.98 36.05
C SER A 197 11.10 13.12 35.14
N GLN A 198 11.30 13.22 33.83
CA GLN A 198 10.22 13.35 32.83
C GLN A 198 9.42 12.05 32.68
N VAL A 199 10.09 10.92 32.89
CA VAL A 199 9.51 9.58 32.85
C VAL A 199 8.62 9.31 34.07
N LEU A 200 9.06 9.73 35.27
CA LEU A 200 8.32 9.51 36.52
C LEU A 200 7.13 10.46 36.71
N MET A 201 7.14 11.66 36.10
CA MET A 201 6.07 12.67 36.24
C MET A 201 4.71 12.22 35.67
N ARG A 202 4.68 11.36 34.64
CA ARG A 202 3.41 10.81 34.10
C ARG A 202 2.70 9.84 35.06
N LYS A 203 3.39 9.32 36.07
CA LYS A 203 2.81 8.40 37.07
C LYS A 203 1.75 9.07 37.98
N ARG A 204 1.73 10.41 38.08
CA ARG A 204 0.73 11.13 38.89
C ARG A 204 -0.56 11.49 38.15
N GLY A 205 -0.61 11.32 36.82
CA GLY A 205 -1.78 11.64 36.01
C GLY A 205 -2.58 10.43 35.52
N GLU A 206 -2.01 9.22 35.55
CA GLU A 206 -2.61 8.01 34.99
C GLU A 206 -3.06 7.06 36.11
N GLY A 207 -4.22 7.34 36.69
CA GLY A 207 -5.04 6.32 37.34
C GLY A 207 -5.79 5.53 36.27
N GLU A 208 -5.58 4.21 36.26
CA GLU A 208 -6.36 3.18 35.54
C GLU A 208 -6.41 3.28 34.00
N SER A 209 -5.39 2.79 33.30
CA SER A 209 -5.60 2.16 31.97
C SER A 209 -4.51 1.15 31.60
N GLY A 210 -4.75 -0.11 31.92
CA GLY A 210 -4.31 -1.28 31.14
C GLY A 210 -5.43 -2.33 31.23
N PRO A 211 -5.50 -3.42 30.43
CA PRO A 211 -4.89 -3.78 29.16
C PRO A 211 -5.97 -3.87 28.04
N VAL A 212 -6.06 -2.86 27.16
CA VAL A 212 -7.29 -2.63 26.38
C VAL A 212 -7.35 -3.34 25.01
N SER A 213 -6.24 -3.72 24.37
CA SER A 213 -6.30 -4.07 22.93
C SER A 213 -6.84 -5.47 22.58
N ARG A 214 -6.75 -6.49 23.45
CA ARG A 214 -7.27 -7.85 23.14
C ARG A 214 -8.74 -8.05 23.48
N GLU A 215 -9.20 -7.43 24.57
CA GLU A 215 -10.60 -7.48 25.00
C GLU A 215 -11.49 -6.62 24.09
N GLU A 216 -10.99 -5.49 23.60
CA GLU A 216 -11.69 -4.66 22.61
C GLU A 216 -11.88 -5.35 21.25
N ILE A 217 -10.90 -6.13 20.76
CA ILE A 217 -11.05 -6.92 19.52
C ILE A 217 -12.16 -7.96 19.68
N GLY A 218 -12.19 -8.63 20.84
CA GLY A 218 -13.21 -9.62 21.18
C GLY A 218 -14.60 -9.01 21.28
N ARG A 219 -14.72 -7.87 21.98
CA ARG A 219 -15.97 -7.13 22.21
C ARG A 219 -16.51 -6.51 20.92
N THR A 220 -15.68 -5.81 20.16
CA THR A 220 -16.06 -5.20 18.87
C THR A 220 -16.50 -6.26 17.86
N ARG A 221 -15.81 -7.41 17.79
CA ARG A 221 -16.22 -8.52 16.91
C ARG A 221 -17.52 -9.15 17.36
N HIS A 222 -17.74 -9.28 18.66
CA HIS A 222 -18.98 -9.78 19.23
C HIS A 222 -20.15 -8.83 18.91
N ASP A 223 -19.95 -7.53 19.09
CA ASP A 223 -20.96 -6.50 18.85
C ASP A 223 -21.28 -6.32 17.36
N ALA A 224 -20.27 -6.40 16.49
CA ALA A 224 -20.47 -6.43 15.04
C ALA A 224 -21.28 -7.65 14.59
N ARG A 225 -20.97 -8.84 15.12
CA ARG A 225 -21.74 -10.07 14.82
C ARG A 225 -23.16 -10.02 15.37
N LYS A 226 -23.39 -9.38 16.52
CA LYS A 226 -24.72 -9.20 17.10
C LYS A 226 -25.57 -8.26 16.23
N THR A 227 -24.98 -7.17 15.75
CA THR A 227 -25.64 -6.20 14.87
C THR A 227 -25.98 -6.83 13.50
N ILE A 228 -25.06 -7.58 12.90
CA ILE A 228 -25.32 -8.30 11.64
C ILE A 228 -26.44 -9.34 11.79
N ARG A 229 -26.47 -10.09 12.90
CA ARG A 229 -27.56 -11.02 13.20
C ARG A 229 -28.89 -10.30 13.38
N PHE A 230 -28.88 -9.14 14.03
CA PHE A 230 -30.07 -8.32 14.20
C PHE A 230 -30.59 -7.77 12.86
N LEU A 231 -29.70 -7.25 12.00
CA LEU A 231 -30.03 -6.81 10.64
C LEU A 231 -30.62 -7.95 9.79
N SER A 232 -30.04 -9.16 9.86
CA SER A 232 -30.56 -10.33 9.16
C SER A 232 -31.99 -10.66 9.61
N ASN A 233 -32.23 -10.69 10.92
CA ASN A 233 -33.57 -10.95 11.47
C ASN A 233 -34.60 -9.87 11.08
N MET A 234 -34.15 -8.62 10.92
CA MET A 234 -35.02 -7.52 10.46
C MET A 234 -35.37 -7.65 8.98
N VAL A 235 -34.42 -8.09 8.16
CA VAL A 235 -34.67 -8.41 6.74
C VAL A 235 -35.66 -9.57 6.62
N ASP A 236 -35.56 -10.57 7.48
CA ASP A 236 -36.51 -11.70 7.51
C ASP A 236 -37.92 -11.30 7.97
N MET A 237 -38.05 -10.19 8.72
CA MET A 237 -39.32 -9.62 9.18
C MET A 237 -39.91 -8.54 8.24
N LEU A 238 -39.29 -8.31 7.08
CA LEU A 238 -39.80 -7.37 6.08
C LEU A 238 -41.15 -7.82 5.53
N SER A 239 -42.13 -6.93 5.65
CA SER A 239 -43.44 -7.05 5.02
C SER A 239 -43.82 -5.70 4.39
N ILE A 240 -44.84 -5.71 3.54
CA ILE A 240 -45.31 -4.51 2.83
C ILE A 240 -45.76 -3.41 3.81
N ASP A 241 -46.30 -3.80 4.98
CA ASP A 241 -46.88 -2.86 5.94
C ASP A 241 -45.85 -2.22 6.90
N ASN A 242 -44.62 -2.76 6.98
CA ASN A 242 -43.59 -2.30 7.92
C ASN A 242 -42.26 -1.92 7.27
N CYS A 243 -42.18 -1.93 5.92
CA CYS A 243 -40.93 -1.79 5.18
C CYS A 243 -40.20 -0.46 5.45
N GLY A 244 -40.93 0.66 5.53
CA GLY A 244 -40.31 1.99 5.76
C GLY A 244 -39.58 2.08 7.10
N ARG A 245 -40.24 1.63 8.18
CA ARG A 245 -39.65 1.62 9.52
C ARG A 245 -38.49 0.65 9.64
N ILE A 246 -38.61 -0.55 9.04
CA ILE A 246 -37.54 -1.55 9.06
C ILE A 246 -36.32 -1.05 8.26
N ILE A 247 -36.51 -0.36 7.15
CA ILE A 247 -35.42 0.24 6.37
C ILE A 247 -34.70 1.33 7.17
N GLU A 248 -35.43 2.19 7.88
CA GLU A 248 -34.83 3.22 8.76
C GLU A 248 -34.06 2.60 9.93
N ASP A 249 -34.63 1.59 10.58
CA ASP A 249 -33.97 0.88 11.68
C ASP A 249 -32.71 0.13 11.17
N ILE A 250 -32.74 -0.46 9.96
CA ILE A 250 -31.57 -1.06 9.30
C ILE A 250 -30.49 -0.01 9.02
N ASN A 251 -30.86 1.16 8.50
CA ASN A 251 -29.92 2.24 8.20
C ASN A 251 -29.26 2.78 9.46
N ARG A 252 -30.02 2.92 10.55
CA ARG A 252 -29.53 3.36 11.85
C ARG A 252 -28.54 2.35 12.44
N GLU A 253 -28.88 1.07 12.45
CA GLU A 253 -28.01 0.00 12.97
C GLU A 253 -26.76 -0.22 12.09
N THR A 254 -26.88 -0.06 10.78
CA THR A 254 -25.73 -0.08 9.85
C THR A 254 -24.78 1.07 10.15
N THR A 255 -25.30 2.27 10.44
CA THR A 255 -24.50 3.43 10.82
C THR A 255 -23.77 3.21 12.16
N THR A 256 -24.45 2.61 13.14
CA THR A 256 -23.85 2.23 14.43
C THR A 256 -22.75 1.18 14.27
N LEU A 257 -22.95 0.18 13.41
CA LEU A 257 -21.95 -0.83 13.07
C LEU A 257 -20.71 -0.20 12.43
N VAL A 258 -20.92 0.69 11.45
CA VAL A 258 -19.85 1.42 10.77
C VAL A 258 -19.09 2.30 11.76
N ASN A 259 -19.77 2.99 12.68
CA ASN A 259 -19.12 3.81 13.72
C ASN A 259 -18.31 2.96 14.72
N THR A 260 -18.83 1.79 15.11
CA THR A 260 -18.13 0.86 16.01
C THR A 260 -16.87 0.28 15.35
N LEU A 261 -16.97 -0.09 14.06
CA LEU A 261 -15.83 -0.57 13.27
C LEU A 261 -14.83 0.53 12.95
N ASN A 262 -15.29 1.77 12.75
CA ASN A 262 -14.43 2.93 12.55
C ASN A 262 -13.68 3.30 13.83
N ALA A 263 -14.33 3.29 15.00
CA ALA A 263 -13.67 3.52 16.28
C ALA A 263 -12.59 2.46 16.58
N PHE A 264 -12.85 1.20 16.21
CA PHE A 264 -11.87 0.11 16.27
C PHE A 264 -10.72 0.26 15.26
N ARG A 265 -10.99 0.78 14.07
CA ARG A 265 -9.95 1.12 13.10
C ARG A 265 -9.11 2.32 13.59
N ASP A 266 -9.76 3.27 14.25
CA ASP A 266 -9.13 4.48 14.79
C ASP A 266 -8.25 4.16 16.02
N SER A 267 -8.56 3.10 16.79
CA SER A 267 -7.67 2.56 17.85
C SER A 267 -6.45 1.79 17.32
N ILE A 268 -6.41 1.46 16.03
CA ILE A 268 -5.27 0.84 15.31
C ILE A 268 -4.48 1.91 14.54
N GLY A 269 -4.35 3.11 15.13
CA GLY A 269 -3.86 4.34 14.53
C GLY A 269 -2.57 4.19 13.71
N ARG A 270 -2.71 4.03 12.40
CA ARG A 270 -1.60 4.16 11.44
C ARG A 270 -1.66 5.57 10.86
N VAL A 271 -0.56 6.32 10.92
CA VAL A 271 -0.35 7.54 10.11
C VAL A 271 0.05 7.07 8.70
N HIS A 272 -0.58 7.59 7.63
CA HIS A 272 -0.27 7.21 6.24
C HIS A 272 0.02 8.48 5.42
N GLU A 273 0.48 8.32 4.19
CA GLU A 273 0.43 9.38 3.19
C GLU A 273 -1.01 9.56 2.67
N VAL A 274 -1.51 10.79 2.66
CA VAL A 274 -2.86 11.19 2.24
C VAL A 274 -2.74 12.12 1.03
N ASN A 275 -3.35 11.76 -0.10
CA ASN A 275 -3.53 12.68 -1.23
C ASN A 275 -4.71 13.62 -0.91
N VAL A 276 -4.38 14.86 -0.61
CA VAL A 276 -5.35 15.88 -0.16
C VAL A 276 -6.29 16.28 -1.31
N THR A 277 -5.78 16.29 -2.55
CA THR A 277 -6.56 16.66 -3.73
C THR A 277 -7.62 15.62 -4.03
N GLU A 278 -7.26 14.32 -4.05
CA GLU A 278 -8.21 13.22 -4.22
C GLU A 278 -9.27 13.24 -3.12
N LEU A 279 -8.87 13.39 -1.86
CA LEU A 279 -9.80 13.44 -0.75
C LEU A 279 -10.83 14.58 -0.89
N ILE A 280 -10.42 15.77 -1.35
CA ILE A 280 -11.35 16.87 -1.63
C ILE A 280 -12.29 16.51 -2.79
N LEU A 281 -11.77 15.99 -3.89
CA LEU A 281 -12.57 15.65 -5.07
C LEU A 281 -13.56 14.50 -4.81
N GLU A 282 -13.15 13.47 -4.08
CA GLU A 282 -13.97 12.27 -3.83
C GLU A 282 -14.95 12.42 -2.66
N ARG A 283 -14.59 13.20 -1.64
CA ARG A 283 -15.42 13.31 -0.41
C ARG A 283 -16.09 14.65 -0.26
N ILE A 284 -15.38 15.75 -0.51
CA ILE A 284 -15.90 17.10 -0.22
C ILE A 284 -16.79 17.60 -1.35
N VAL A 285 -16.39 17.44 -2.61
CA VAL A 285 -17.20 17.87 -3.76
C VAL A 285 -18.58 17.19 -3.77
N PRO A 286 -18.70 15.85 -3.61
CA PRO A 286 -20.02 15.21 -3.57
C PRO A 286 -20.82 15.61 -2.33
N TYR A 287 -20.17 15.85 -1.19
CA TYR A 287 -20.85 16.28 0.04
C TYR A 287 -21.47 17.68 -0.12
N VAL A 288 -20.76 18.63 -0.74
CA VAL A 288 -21.30 19.96 -1.05
C VAL A 288 -22.41 19.84 -2.10
N GLY A 289 -22.20 19.03 -3.15
CA GLY A 289 -23.19 18.83 -4.22
C GLY A 289 -24.50 18.17 -3.75
N GLY A 290 -24.44 17.34 -2.70
CA GLY A 290 -25.61 16.71 -2.08
C GLY A 290 -26.30 17.55 -1.00
N SER A 291 -25.78 18.73 -0.68
CA SER A 291 -26.35 19.61 0.36
C SER A 291 -27.61 20.32 -0.13
N PRO A 292 -28.65 20.50 0.71
CA PRO A 292 -29.81 21.33 0.38
C PRO A 292 -29.48 22.84 0.36
N VAL A 293 -28.30 23.25 0.83
CA VAL A 293 -27.87 24.66 0.86
C VAL A 293 -27.34 25.05 -0.53
N ARG A 294 -27.93 26.09 -1.13
CA ARG A 294 -27.48 26.63 -2.41
C ARG A 294 -26.11 27.30 -2.26
N CYS A 295 -25.06 26.65 -2.75
CA CYS A 295 -23.68 27.09 -2.60
C CYS A 295 -22.86 26.86 -3.88
N GLU A 296 -22.14 27.88 -4.34
CA GLU A 296 -21.13 27.78 -5.39
C GLU A 296 -19.80 27.31 -4.77
N LEU A 297 -19.28 26.17 -5.24
CA LEU A 297 -17.98 25.64 -4.81
C LEU A 297 -16.87 26.08 -5.77
N ARG A 298 -15.87 26.81 -5.27
CA ARG A 298 -14.71 27.29 -6.03
C ARG A 298 -13.44 26.57 -5.58
N LEU A 299 -12.86 25.75 -6.46
CA LEU A 299 -11.61 25.04 -6.19
C LEU A 299 -10.42 25.78 -6.81
N LYS A 300 -9.40 26.07 -6.00
CA LYS A 300 -8.12 26.64 -6.43
C LYS A 300 -6.99 25.65 -6.11
N LEU A 301 -6.72 24.76 -7.05
CA LEU A 301 -5.75 23.67 -6.91
C LEU A 301 -4.42 24.10 -7.58
N VAL A 302 -3.49 24.66 -6.81
CA VAL A 302 -2.18 25.06 -7.36
C VAL A 302 -1.25 23.85 -7.55
N ASN A 303 -1.48 22.77 -6.78
CA ASN A 303 -0.78 21.49 -6.90
C ASN A 303 -1.82 20.37 -6.96
N THR A 304 -1.87 19.63 -8.06
CA THR A 304 -2.88 18.59 -8.32
C THR A 304 -2.59 17.28 -7.59
N SER A 305 -1.40 17.10 -7.00
CA SER A 305 -0.99 15.85 -6.32
C SER A 305 -0.30 16.11 -4.99
N LEU A 306 -0.95 16.86 -4.09
CA LEU A 306 -0.37 17.13 -2.77
C LEU A 306 -0.55 15.92 -1.84
N VAL A 307 0.58 15.28 -1.51
CA VAL A 307 0.66 14.15 -0.57
C VAL A 307 1.24 14.61 0.78
N VAL A 308 0.57 14.27 1.88
CA VAL A 308 0.92 14.70 3.25
C VAL A 308 0.80 13.56 4.25
N LEU A 309 1.50 13.63 5.38
CA LEU A 309 1.37 12.61 6.43
C LEU A 309 0.13 12.87 7.29
N GLY A 310 -0.77 11.89 7.36
CA GLY A 310 -1.99 11.96 8.15
C GLY A 310 -2.79 10.67 8.16
N ASN A 311 -3.81 10.60 8.99
CA ASN A 311 -4.80 9.55 8.89
C ASN A 311 -5.88 9.99 7.89
N HIS A 312 -6.00 9.27 6.76
CA HIS A 312 -6.96 9.59 5.69
C HIS A 312 -8.39 9.78 6.22
N VAL A 313 -8.82 8.94 7.17
CA VAL A 313 -10.15 8.98 7.77
C VAL A 313 -10.29 10.21 8.67
N SER A 314 -9.29 10.48 9.51
CA SER A 314 -9.31 11.66 10.39
C SER A 314 -9.33 12.95 9.58
N TYR A 315 -8.52 13.04 8.52
CA TYR A 315 -8.50 14.18 7.61
C TYR A 315 -9.85 14.35 6.89
N SER A 316 -10.41 13.24 6.39
CA SER A 316 -11.72 13.24 5.74
C SER A 316 -12.82 13.73 6.69
N ARG A 317 -12.88 13.20 7.92
CA ARG A 317 -13.87 13.62 8.92
C ARG A 317 -13.69 15.09 9.32
N ALA A 318 -12.46 15.53 9.54
CA ALA A 318 -12.17 16.91 9.91
C ALA A 318 -12.54 17.89 8.79
N PHE A 319 -12.23 17.58 7.52
CA PHE A 319 -12.64 18.43 6.39
C PHE A 319 -14.15 18.46 6.19
N VAL A 320 -14.84 17.31 6.34
CA VAL A 320 -16.32 17.29 6.32
C VAL A 320 -16.90 18.16 7.42
N ASN A 321 -16.34 18.13 8.64
CA ASN A 321 -16.80 18.98 9.74
C ASN A 321 -16.59 20.47 9.43
N ILE A 322 -15.48 20.85 8.81
CA ILE A 322 -15.24 22.26 8.39
C ILE A 322 -16.27 22.69 7.35
N VAL A 323 -16.52 21.83 6.36
CA VAL A 323 -17.45 22.11 5.26
C VAL A 323 -18.90 22.15 5.76
N ALA A 324 -19.29 21.26 6.68
CA ALA A 324 -20.60 21.28 7.32
C ALA A 324 -20.82 22.60 8.08
N ASN A 325 -19.84 23.04 8.87
CA ASN A 325 -19.90 24.31 9.58
C ASN A 325 -20.03 25.50 8.62
N ALA A 326 -19.32 25.46 7.49
CA ALA A 326 -19.39 26.48 6.47
C ALA A 326 -20.75 26.53 5.77
N LEU A 327 -21.34 25.38 5.42
CA LEU A 327 -22.69 25.31 4.82
C LEU A 327 -23.78 25.77 5.79
N GLU A 328 -23.68 25.39 7.07
CA GLU A 328 -24.59 25.89 8.11
C GLU A 328 -24.48 27.42 8.26
N ALA A 329 -23.26 27.96 8.27
CA ALA A 329 -23.03 29.41 8.36
C ALA A 329 -23.55 30.18 7.13
N ILE A 330 -23.48 29.57 5.94
CA ILE A 330 -24.07 30.11 4.71
C ILE A 330 -25.60 30.09 4.83
N ALA A 331 -26.20 28.96 5.20
CA ALA A 331 -27.65 28.84 5.35
C ALA A 331 -28.20 29.84 6.39
N ALA A 332 -27.54 29.95 7.55
CA ALA A 332 -27.94 30.86 8.62
C ALA A 332 -27.83 32.34 8.23
N SER A 333 -27.06 32.68 7.20
CA SER A 333 -26.95 34.06 6.71
C SER A 333 -28.13 34.49 5.83
N GLY A 334 -28.97 33.55 5.39
CA GLY A 334 -30.13 33.81 4.54
C GLY A 334 -29.78 34.30 3.14
N ARG A 335 -28.52 34.20 2.71
CA ARG A 335 -28.07 34.67 1.39
C ARG A 335 -28.38 33.65 0.30
N GLU A 336 -28.70 34.13 -0.89
CA GLU A 336 -28.95 33.29 -2.07
C GLU A 336 -27.65 32.98 -2.85
N ASP A 337 -26.58 33.73 -2.60
CA ASP A 337 -25.27 33.65 -3.26
C ASP A 337 -24.19 33.01 -2.34
N GLY A 338 -24.52 31.86 -1.74
CA GLY A 338 -23.56 31.10 -0.93
C GLY A 338 -22.30 30.76 -1.73
N ILE A 339 -21.12 31.06 -1.19
CA ILE A 339 -19.83 30.73 -1.82
C ILE A 339 -18.95 29.99 -0.82
N MET A 340 -18.42 28.86 -1.25
CA MET A 340 -17.36 28.13 -0.56
C MET A 340 -16.14 28.03 -1.47
N GLU A 341 -14.99 28.49 -0.99
CA GLU A 341 -13.72 28.43 -1.70
C GLU A 341 -12.75 27.49 -0.96
N ILE A 342 -12.22 26.51 -1.69
CA ILE A 342 -11.17 25.61 -1.19
C ILE A 342 -9.89 25.85 -1.99
N LYS A 343 -8.81 26.22 -1.31
CA LYS A 343 -7.50 26.44 -1.92
C LYS A 343 -6.47 25.47 -1.36
N ILE A 344 -5.78 24.76 -2.25
CA ILE A 344 -4.60 23.96 -1.92
C ILE A 344 -3.38 24.68 -2.48
N ALA A 345 -2.42 25.00 -1.63
CA ALA A 345 -1.21 25.71 -2.02
C ALA A 345 -0.07 25.44 -1.03
N GLU A 346 1.08 26.04 -1.31
CA GLU A 346 2.28 25.95 -0.48
C GLU A 346 2.75 27.36 -0.14
N GLU A 347 3.19 27.57 1.10
CA GLU A 347 3.76 28.82 1.57
C GLU A 347 5.00 28.52 2.41
N ASN A 348 6.14 29.13 2.07
CA ASN A 348 7.43 28.92 2.75
C ASN A 348 7.86 27.44 2.88
N GLY A 349 7.54 26.59 1.89
CA GLY A 349 7.86 25.16 1.92
C GLY A 349 6.81 24.27 2.60
N THR A 350 5.84 24.88 3.29
CA THR A 350 4.79 24.17 4.04
C THR A 350 3.50 24.13 3.23
N PRO A 351 2.99 22.94 2.91
CA PRO A 351 1.71 22.82 2.22
C PRO A 351 0.55 23.17 3.16
N TYR A 352 -0.51 23.76 2.61
CA TYR A 352 -1.70 24.08 3.37
C TYR A 352 -2.99 23.88 2.56
N VAL A 353 -4.08 23.67 3.27
CA VAL A 353 -5.44 23.74 2.74
C VAL A 353 -6.17 24.90 3.40
N ARG A 354 -6.84 25.72 2.59
CA ARG A 354 -7.66 26.83 3.08
C ARG A 354 -9.11 26.64 2.65
N PHE A 355 -10.02 26.66 3.61
CA PHE A 355 -11.46 26.68 3.41
C PHE A 355 -11.97 28.10 3.74
N ARG A 356 -12.72 28.71 2.83
CA ARG A 356 -13.34 30.01 3.05
C ARG A 356 -14.80 29.97 2.66
N ASP A 357 -15.66 30.38 3.57
CA ASP A 357 -17.08 30.63 3.29
C ASP A 357 -17.37 32.14 3.30
N ASN A 358 -18.53 32.50 2.78
CA ASN A 358 -19.05 33.86 2.88
C ASN A 358 -20.11 34.03 3.97
N GLY A 359 -20.45 33.04 4.80
CA GLY A 359 -21.60 33.00 5.71
C GLY A 359 -21.65 34.06 6.85
N ILE A 360 -22.36 33.75 7.94
CA ILE A 360 -22.57 34.71 9.06
C ILE A 360 -21.28 35.13 9.79
N GLY A 361 -20.21 34.35 9.67
CA GLY A 361 -18.95 34.59 10.39
C GLY A 361 -19.07 34.36 11.90
N MET A 362 -18.14 34.92 12.68
CA MET A 362 -18.09 34.78 14.14
C MET A 362 -17.74 36.10 14.83
N GLU A 363 -18.22 36.26 16.07
CA GLU A 363 -17.85 37.37 16.94
C GLU A 363 -16.38 37.29 17.39
N PRO A 364 -15.65 38.42 17.48
CA PRO A 364 -14.23 38.43 17.85
C PRO A 364 -13.91 37.71 19.16
N ASP A 365 -14.78 37.84 20.17
CA ASP A 365 -14.61 37.22 21.48
C ASP A 365 -14.53 35.69 21.42
N ARG A 366 -15.08 35.08 20.36
CA ARG A 366 -15.04 33.63 20.16
C ARG A 366 -13.71 33.13 19.61
N LEU A 367 -12.93 34.01 18.99
CA LEU A 367 -11.61 33.70 18.41
C LEU A 367 -10.47 33.82 19.43
N VAL A 368 -10.75 34.34 20.63
CA VAL A 368 -9.77 34.49 21.71
C VAL A 368 -9.25 33.11 22.13
N LEU A 369 -7.93 32.97 22.19
CA LEU A 369 -7.24 31.74 22.58
C LEU A 369 -7.23 31.58 24.11
N GLY A 370 -7.57 30.38 24.59
CA GLY A 370 -7.39 30.00 25.99
C GLY A 370 -5.97 29.55 26.33
N GLU A 371 -5.75 29.15 27.58
CA GLU A 371 -4.43 28.70 28.09
C GLU A 371 -3.84 27.50 27.33
N GLU A 372 -4.70 26.65 26.75
CA GLU A 372 -4.31 25.48 25.95
C GLU A 372 -4.07 25.80 24.46
N GLY A 373 -4.13 27.08 24.06
CA GLY A 373 -3.95 27.50 22.66
C GLY A 373 -5.15 27.24 21.75
N LEU A 374 -6.31 26.88 22.32
CA LEU A 374 -7.57 26.64 21.59
C LEU A 374 -8.47 27.91 21.60
N PRO A 375 -9.12 28.28 20.48
CA PRO A 375 -10.13 29.34 20.47
C PRO A 375 -11.34 29.04 21.35
N ALA A 376 -11.97 30.07 21.92
CA ALA A 376 -13.09 29.96 22.84
C ALA A 376 -14.34 29.26 22.27
N PHE A 377 -14.48 29.16 20.94
CA PHE A 377 -15.56 28.42 20.28
C PHE A 377 -15.34 26.89 20.23
N VAL A 378 -14.11 26.40 20.43
CA VAL A 378 -13.80 24.97 20.30
C VAL A 378 -14.44 24.18 21.44
N GLY A 379 -15.13 23.09 21.10
CA GLY A 379 -15.83 22.24 22.07
C GLY A 379 -17.11 22.84 22.67
N LYS A 380 -17.52 24.03 22.20
CA LYS A 380 -18.76 24.68 22.64
C LYS A 380 -19.76 24.74 21.49
N SER A 381 -20.92 24.13 21.69
CA SER A 381 -22.01 24.23 20.73
C SER A 381 -22.74 25.56 20.89
N THR A 382 -22.97 26.24 19.77
CA THR A 382 -23.85 27.42 19.68
C THR A 382 -25.32 27.04 19.49
N LYS A 383 -25.63 25.74 19.40
CA LYS A 383 -26.97 25.22 19.10
C LYS A 383 -27.80 25.10 20.38
N SER A 384 -28.76 25.99 20.54
CA SER A 384 -29.80 25.85 21.57
C SER A 384 -30.74 24.69 21.21
N ARG A 385 -30.64 23.61 22.00
CA ARG A 385 -31.47 22.38 22.00
C ARG A 385 -31.34 21.46 20.77
N LYS A 386 -30.77 20.28 21.07
CA LYS A 386 -30.71 19.02 20.29
C LYS A 386 -29.85 19.09 19.02
N GLU A 387 -28.85 18.21 18.97
CA GLU A 387 -27.93 17.92 17.85
C GLU A 387 -26.67 18.78 17.71
N GLY A 388 -25.59 18.34 18.38
CA GLY A 388 -24.21 18.71 18.10
C GLY A 388 -23.46 19.17 19.36
N GLU A 389 -22.75 18.27 20.04
CA GLU A 389 -22.02 18.51 21.30
C GLU A 389 -20.72 19.35 21.16
N GLY A 390 -20.56 20.16 20.10
CA GLY A 390 -19.28 20.85 19.84
C GLY A 390 -18.14 19.93 19.41
N LEU A 391 -18.39 18.61 19.36
CA LEU A 391 -17.46 17.53 18.97
C LEU A 391 -16.81 17.76 17.60
N GLY A 392 -17.50 18.40 16.65
CA GLY A 392 -16.98 18.65 15.32
C GLY A 392 -15.74 19.54 15.32
N THR A 393 -15.74 20.60 16.13
CA THR A 393 -14.59 21.52 16.27
C THR A 393 -13.44 20.89 17.05
N LEU A 394 -13.75 20.16 18.13
CA LEU A 394 -12.76 19.38 18.87
C LEU A 394 -12.06 18.36 17.96
N GLN A 395 -12.81 17.69 17.10
CA GLN A 395 -12.28 16.73 16.15
C GLN A 395 -11.35 17.37 15.11
N ILE A 396 -11.64 18.60 14.66
CA ILE A 396 -10.77 19.32 13.73
C ILE A 396 -9.43 19.63 14.40
N PHE A 397 -9.47 20.18 15.61
CA PHE A 397 -8.27 20.55 16.37
C PHE A 397 -7.46 19.32 16.84
N SER A 398 -8.12 18.22 17.22
CA SER A 398 -7.44 16.98 17.58
C SER A 398 -6.77 16.31 16.38
N THR A 399 -7.26 16.55 15.16
CA THR A 399 -6.72 15.93 13.94
C THR A 399 -5.46 16.62 13.44
N PHE A 400 -5.41 17.96 13.49
CA PHE A 400 -4.29 18.72 12.92
C PHE A 400 -3.38 19.37 13.97
N GLY A 401 -3.81 19.48 15.23
CA GLY A 401 -3.11 20.21 16.27
C GLY A 401 -3.40 21.73 16.20
N PRO A 402 -3.58 22.41 17.35
CA PRO A 402 -3.91 23.83 17.40
C PRO A 402 -2.86 24.72 16.72
N GLU A 403 -1.58 24.34 16.78
CA GLU A 403 -0.47 25.08 16.18
C GLU A 403 -0.47 25.07 14.65
N ASN A 404 -1.20 24.14 14.03
CA ASN A 404 -1.27 24.00 12.57
C ASN A 404 -2.57 24.59 11.99
N ILE A 405 -3.44 25.17 12.82
CA ILE A 405 -4.72 25.74 12.40
C ILE A 405 -4.73 27.24 12.65
N THR A 406 -5.13 28.01 11.65
CA THR A 406 -5.44 29.44 11.79
C THR A 406 -6.87 29.70 11.34
N VAL A 407 -7.64 30.41 12.15
CA VAL A 407 -9.03 30.77 11.85
C VAL A 407 -9.17 32.29 11.86
N ASP A 408 -9.68 32.84 10.76
CA ASP A 408 -10.05 34.26 10.64
C ASP A 408 -11.52 34.37 10.30
N ALA A 409 -12.28 35.12 11.09
CA ALA A 409 -13.71 35.31 10.88
C ALA A 409 -14.12 36.71 11.33
N ARG A 410 -15.11 37.29 10.64
CA ARG A 410 -15.74 38.55 11.06
C ARG A 410 -17.25 38.45 10.90
N PRO A 411 -18.04 39.12 11.77
CA PRO A 411 -19.49 39.13 11.63
C PRO A 411 -19.91 39.58 10.22
N ASN A 412 -20.81 38.81 9.60
CA ASN A 412 -21.37 39.01 8.26
C ASN A 412 -20.35 39.02 7.09
N ARG A 413 -19.13 38.51 7.29
CA ARG A 413 -18.12 38.39 6.21
C ARG A 413 -17.61 36.97 5.98
N GLY A 414 -18.19 35.97 6.64
CA GLY A 414 -17.80 34.57 6.58
C GLY A 414 -16.62 34.21 7.46
N CYS A 415 -16.16 32.97 7.31
CA CYS A 415 -15.04 32.39 8.05
C CYS A 415 -13.98 31.82 7.08
N THR A 416 -12.72 31.88 7.49
CA THR A 416 -11.58 31.30 6.77
C THR A 416 -10.79 30.40 7.72
N TRP A 417 -10.69 29.13 7.37
CA TRP A 417 -9.83 28.15 8.02
C TRP A 417 -8.62 27.91 7.16
N LYS A 418 -7.42 27.99 7.74
CA LYS A 418 -6.16 27.62 7.10
C LYS A 418 -5.50 26.53 7.93
N ILE A 419 -5.19 25.40 7.29
CA ILE A 419 -4.61 24.22 7.93
C ILE A 419 -3.27 23.93 7.26
N SER A 420 -2.20 24.05 8.04
CA SER A 420 -0.83 23.67 7.65
C SER A 420 -0.68 22.16 7.75
N LEU A 421 -0.06 21.54 6.73
CA LEU A 421 0.08 20.10 6.62
C LEU A 421 1.57 19.72 6.59
N ARG A 422 1.90 18.53 7.08
CA ARG A 422 3.28 18.03 7.11
C ARG A 422 3.59 17.21 5.86
N LYS A 423 4.61 17.61 5.10
CA LYS A 423 5.15 16.78 4.02
C LYS A 423 5.78 15.52 4.61
N PRO A 424 5.73 14.38 3.92
CA PRO A 424 6.58 13.24 4.26
C PRO A 424 8.05 13.68 4.26
N LEU A 425 8.79 13.35 5.32
CA LEU A 425 10.25 13.46 5.31
C LEU A 425 10.76 12.47 4.25
N ARG A 426 11.61 12.95 3.34
CA ARG A 426 12.09 12.21 2.17
C ARG A 426 12.50 10.75 2.52
N HIS A 427 12.02 9.80 1.70
CA HIS A 427 12.36 8.36 1.57
C HIS A 427 11.32 7.27 1.92
N SER A 428 10.02 7.56 1.89
CA SER A 428 9.03 6.57 1.44
C SER A 428 8.90 6.70 -0.08
N ASP A 429 9.53 5.81 -0.84
CA ASP A 429 9.31 5.74 -2.28
C ASP A 429 7.83 5.44 -2.54
N PRO A 430 7.02 6.39 -3.06
CA PRO A 430 5.57 6.18 -3.18
C PRO A 430 5.23 4.98 -4.07
N TRP A 431 6.13 4.68 -5.02
CA TRP A 431 6.04 3.51 -5.88
C TRP A 431 6.21 2.18 -5.12
N TYR A 432 7.11 2.11 -4.13
CA TYR A 432 7.37 0.89 -3.36
C TYR A 432 6.16 0.56 -2.46
N MET A 433 5.60 1.56 -1.77
CA MET A 433 4.42 1.38 -0.92
C MET A 433 3.20 0.91 -1.73
N ARG A 434 3.03 1.44 -2.94
CA ARG A 434 1.98 0.99 -3.86
C ARG A 434 2.18 -0.47 -4.28
N LEU A 435 3.41 -0.87 -4.58
CA LEU A 435 3.71 -2.26 -4.92
C LEU A 435 3.56 -3.19 -3.72
N GLU A 436 4.03 -2.79 -2.53
CA GLU A 436 3.88 -3.57 -1.30
C GLU A 436 2.41 -3.80 -0.96
N ARG A 437 1.57 -2.77 -1.10
CA ARG A 437 0.12 -2.89 -0.90
C ARG A 437 -0.49 -3.89 -1.88
N ARG A 438 -0.14 -3.81 -3.17
CA ARG A 438 -0.64 -4.73 -4.20
C ARG A 438 -0.14 -6.16 -3.95
N PHE A 439 1.10 -6.30 -3.52
CA PHE A 439 1.68 -7.58 -3.12
C PHE A 439 0.87 -8.24 -2.00
N LEU A 440 0.70 -7.53 -0.87
CA LEU A 440 -0.08 -8.01 0.27
C LEU A 440 -1.55 -8.26 -0.07
N GLU A 441 -2.13 -7.48 -0.98
CA GLU A 441 -3.49 -7.69 -1.46
C GLU A 441 -3.64 -9.05 -2.12
N PHE A 442 -2.75 -9.42 -3.06
CA PHE A 442 -2.86 -10.73 -3.70
C PHE A 442 -2.36 -11.88 -2.81
N SER A 443 -1.36 -11.69 -1.95
CA SER A 443 -0.95 -12.72 -0.97
C SER A 443 -2.11 -13.12 -0.04
N ARG A 444 -3.08 -12.22 0.19
CA ARG A 444 -4.32 -12.53 0.92
C ARG A 444 -5.37 -13.22 0.06
N LEU A 445 -5.39 -12.92 -1.25
CA LEU A 445 -6.25 -13.56 -2.24
C LEU A 445 -5.72 -14.95 -2.68
N GLN A 446 -4.47 -15.29 -2.36
CA GLN A 446 -3.78 -16.56 -2.66
C GLN A 446 -4.33 -17.81 -1.96
N LYS A 447 -5.51 -17.77 -1.32
CA LYS A 447 -6.25 -19.01 -1.08
C LYS A 447 -6.68 -19.55 -2.44
N MET A 448 -5.78 -20.30 -3.09
CA MET A 448 -5.96 -20.88 -4.42
C MET A 448 -7.34 -21.52 -4.50
N ARG A 449 -8.26 -20.85 -5.19
CA ARG A 449 -9.45 -21.51 -5.70
C ARG A 449 -8.96 -22.42 -6.81
N VAL A 450 -8.98 -23.71 -6.57
CA VAL A 450 -8.72 -24.69 -7.62
C VAL A 450 -9.91 -24.62 -8.57
N ILE A 451 -9.62 -24.30 -9.83
CA ILE A 451 -10.62 -24.41 -10.90
C ILE A 451 -10.38 -25.73 -11.64
N ASP A 452 -11.46 -26.34 -12.07
CA ASP A 452 -11.46 -27.56 -12.86
C ASP A 452 -12.53 -27.50 -13.96
N ARG A 453 -12.67 -28.57 -14.74
CA ARG A 453 -13.66 -28.65 -15.83
C ARG A 453 -15.11 -28.57 -15.36
N SER A 454 -15.39 -28.83 -14.09
CA SER A 454 -16.72 -28.77 -13.48
C SER A 454 -17.07 -27.40 -12.91
N THR A 455 -16.09 -26.51 -12.80
CA THR A 455 -16.24 -25.18 -12.23
C THR A 455 -17.15 -24.32 -13.12
N PRO A 456 -18.15 -23.59 -12.56
CA PRO A 456 -19.03 -22.74 -13.34
C PRO A 456 -18.27 -21.67 -14.12
N ARG A 457 -18.73 -21.36 -15.34
CA ARG A 457 -18.09 -20.36 -16.22
C ARG A 457 -17.89 -19.00 -15.54
N SER A 458 -18.84 -18.54 -14.71
CA SER A 458 -18.73 -17.28 -13.96
C SER A 458 -17.57 -17.28 -12.96
N ASP A 459 -17.29 -18.43 -12.34
CA ASP A 459 -16.19 -18.59 -11.39
C ASP A 459 -14.86 -18.71 -12.12
N VAL A 460 -14.83 -19.40 -13.28
CA VAL A 460 -13.65 -19.43 -14.17
C VAL A 460 -13.31 -18.03 -14.66
N ILE A 461 -14.31 -17.23 -15.07
CA ILE A 461 -14.09 -15.83 -15.44
C ILE A 461 -13.51 -15.06 -14.25
N SER A 462 -14.12 -15.14 -13.06
CA SER A 462 -13.59 -14.47 -11.87
C SER A 462 -12.14 -14.86 -11.57
N TYR A 463 -11.78 -16.13 -11.78
CA TYR A 463 -10.41 -16.62 -11.66
C TYR A 463 -9.47 -16.02 -12.71
N VAL A 464 -9.90 -15.90 -13.97
CA VAL A 464 -9.15 -15.22 -15.05
C VAL A 464 -8.87 -13.77 -14.69
N TRP A 465 -9.86 -13.05 -14.14
CA TRP A 465 -9.68 -11.66 -13.70
C TRP A 465 -8.66 -11.54 -12.56
N GLN A 466 -8.70 -12.46 -11.60
CA GLN A 466 -7.70 -12.53 -10.52
C GLN A 466 -6.30 -12.85 -11.06
N ALA A 467 -6.18 -13.85 -11.92
CA ALA A 467 -4.91 -14.23 -12.56
C ALA A 467 -4.28 -13.02 -13.28
N ARG A 468 -5.11 -12.30 -14.04
CA ARG A 468 -4.68 -11.11 -14.78
C ARG A 468 -4.18 -10.00 -13.86
N LYS A 469 -4.83 -9.76 -12.72
CA LYS A 469 -4.41 -8.74 -11.75
C LYS A 469 -3.00 -9.03 -11.20
N ILE A 470 -2.70 -10.31 -10.95
CA ILE A 470 -1.39 -10.77 -10.47
C ILE A 470 -0.35 -10.64 -11.60
N GLU A 471 -0.72 -10.96 -12.83
CA GLU A 471 0.17 -10.81 -13.98
C GLU A 471 0.51 -9.35 -14.29
N ILE A 472 -0.44 -8.42 -14.22
CA ILE A 472 -0.16 -6.99 -14.37
C ILE A 472 0.81 -6.53 -13.27
N PHE A 473 0.65 -7.03 -12.04
CA PHE A 473 1.61 -6.75 -10.97
C PHE A 473 3.02 -7.30 -11.27
N LEU A 474 3.13 -8.49 -11.88
CA LEU A 474 4.41 -9.05 -12.32
C LEU A 474 5.11 -8.08 -13.29
N PHE A 475 4.39 -7.50 -14.24
CA PHE A 475 4.95 -6.52 -15.18
C PHE A 475 5.53 -5.31 -14.45
N ASP A 476 4.81 -4.77 -13.47
CA ASP A 476 5.27 -3.64 -12.67
C ASP A 476 6.54 -3.97 -11.88
N VAL A 477 6.61 -5.16 -11.28
CA VAL A 477 7.79 -5.62 -10.54
C VAL A 477 9.01 -5.74 -11.46
N ILE A 478 8.84 -6.30 -12.67
CA ILE A 478 9.93 -6.45 -13.66
C ILE A 478 10.57 -5.11 -13.99
N LEU A 479 9.77 -4.06 -14.19
CA LEU A 479 10.27 -2.74 -14.55
C LEU A 479 11.23 -2.16 -13.50
N HIS A 480 11.14 -2.55 -12.23
CA HIS A 480 12.05 -2.06 -11.19
C HIS A 480 13.45 -2.66 -11.22
N PHE A 481 13.67 -3.72 -12.00
CA PHE A 481 15.00 -4.27 -12.21
C PHE A 481 15.74 -3.56 -13.37
N SER A 482 15.07 -2.67 -14.12
CA SER A 482 15.68 -1.94 -15.23
C SER A 482 16.83 -1.04 -14.84
N THR A 483 16.88 -0.60 -13.57
CA THR A 483 17.95 0.27 -13.05
C THR A 483 19.31 -0.40 -13.15
N HIS A 484 19.37 -1.73 -12.96
CA HIS A 484 20.62 -2.48 -12.89
C HIS A 484 20.80 -3.49 -14.01
N HIS A 485 19.75 -3.79 -14.77
CA HIS A 485 19.73 -4.87 -15.76
C HIS A 485 19.03 -4.46 -17.04
N ASN A 486 19.36 -5.20 -18.10
CA ASN A 486 18.60 -5.11 -19.33
C ASN A 486 17.22 -5.77 -19.15
N ILE A 487 16.15 -4.96 -19.27
CA ILE A 487 14.76 -5.41 -19.15
C ILE A 487 14.47 -6.57 -20.11
N ARG A 488 15.04 -6.56 -21.32
CA ARG A 488 14.89 -7.64 -22.30
C ARG A 488 15.32 -8.99 -21.77
N THR A 489 16.45 -9.05 -21.08
CA THR A 489 16.96 -10.30 -20.52
C THR A 489 16.02 -10.81 -19.44
N ILE A 490 15.60 -9.92 -18.53
CA ILE A 490 14.71 -10.29 -17.43
C ILE A 490 13.36 -10.77 -17.95
N PHE A 491 12.72 -9.99 -18.82
CA PHE A 491 11.41 -10.32 -19.33
C PHE A 491 11.43 -11.61 -20.15
N ARG A 492 12.44 -11.83 -20.99
CA ARG A 492 12.63 -13.10 -21.73
C ARG A 492 12.78 -14.30 -20.80
N THR A 493 13.65 -14.21 -19.79
CA THR A 493 13.85 -15.31 -18.85
C THR A 493 12.58 -15.63 -18.07
N ILE A 494 11.87 -14.60 -17.59
CA ILE A 494 10.60 -14.79 -16.89
C ILE A 494 9.56 -15.40 -17.83
N PHE A 495 9.46 -14.92 -19.06
CA PHE A 495 8.50 -15.45 -20.02
C PHE A 495 8.80 -16.91 -20.37
N SER A 496 10.07 -17.28 -20.59
CA SER A 496 10.48 -18.68 -20.74
C SER A 496 10.10 -19.53 -19.54
N TYR A 497 10.19 -19.00 -18.32
CA TYR A 497 9.69 -19.67 -17.12
C TYR A 497 8.17 -19.84 -17.11
N LEU A 498 7.41 -18.83 -17.53
CA LEU A 498 5.95 -18.89 -17.65
C LEU A 498 5.48 -19.88 -18.74
N MET A 499 6.32 -20.11 -19.75
CA MET A 499 6.07 -21.04 -20.86
C MET A 499 6.55 -22.48 -20.59
N ASP A 500 6.95 -22.80 -19.36
CA ASP A 500 7.48 -24.11 -18.96
C ASP A 500 8.85 -24.49 -19.58
N ASP A 501 9.51 -23.58 -20.28
CA ASP A 501 10.86 -23.79 -20.85
C ASP A 501 11.99 -23.71 -19.81
N MET A 502 11.67 -23.23 -18.60
CA MET A 502 12.62 -23.07 -17.50
C MET A 502 12.09 -23.72 -16.21
N THR A 503 12.98 -24.40 -15.47
CA THR A 503 12.63 -25.02 -14.19
C THR A 503 12.55 -23.98 -13.07
N ASP A 504 11.82 -24.31 -12.00
CA ASP A 504 11.69 -23.45 -10.83
C ASP A 504 13.03 -23.20 -10.10
N GLY A 505 13.89 -24.21 -10.03
CA GLY A 505 15.23 -24.07 -9.47
C GLY A 505 16.10 -23.09 -10.28
N ALA A 506 16.08 -23.21 -11.62
CA ALA A 506 16.84 -22.32 -12.48
C ALA A 506 16.29 -20.87 -12.41
N MET A 507 14.98 -20.71 -12.31
CA MET A 507 14.35 -19.39 -12.14
C MET A 507 14.74 -18.73 -10.81
N ALA A 508 14.75 -19.50 -9.71
CA ALA A 508 15.20 -19.02 -8.42
C ALA A 508 16.68 -18.59 -8.44
N GLU A 509 17.55 -19.38 -9.08
CA GLU A 509 18.96 -19.03 -9.27
C GLU A 509 19.13 -17.74 -10.08
N PHE A 510 18.38 -17.60 -11.18
CA PHE A 510 18.39 -16.39 -12.00
C PHE A 510 17.98 -15.15 -11.19
N VAL A 511 16.86 -15.23 -10.45
CA VAL A 511 16.36 -14.10 -9.65
C VAL A 511 17.32 -13.74 -8.50
N GLU A 512 17.95 -14.74 -7.87
CA GLU A 512 18.95 -14.51 -6.83
C GLU A 512 20.17 -13.77 -7.39
N GLY A 513 20.57 -14.06 -8.63
CA GLY A 513 21.63 -13.36 -9.35
C GLY A 513 21.33 -11.90 -9.73
N LEU A 514 20.07 -11.46 -9.67
CA LEU A 514 19.70 -10.09 -10.02
C LEU A 514 20.15 -9.10 -8.94
N ARG A 515 20.68 -7.95 -9.35
CA ARG A 515 20.84 -6.75 -8.53
C ARG A 515 19.55 -5.90 -8.52
N VAL A 516 19.14 -5.42 -7.36
CA VAL A 516 17.99 -4.51 -7.19
C VAL A 516 18.18 -3.66 -5.94
N ASP A 517 17.58 -2.48 -5.90
CA ASP A 517 17.73 -1.53 -4.78
C ASP A 517 17.13 -2.07 -3.47
N ARG A 518 16.05 -2.85 -3.57
CA ARG A 518 15.35 -3.46 -2.43
C ARG A 518 15.33 -4.98 -2.60
N PRO A 519 16.07 -5.76 -1.78
CA PRO A 519 16.17 -7.21 -1.94
C PRO A 519 14.84 -7.95 -1.95
N ILE A 520 13.84 -7.46 -1.21
CA ILE A 520 12.48 -8.03 -1.16
C ILE A 520 11.81 -8.11 -2.54
N MET A 521 12.20 -7.25 -3.49
CA MET A 521 11.68 -7.28 -4.86
C MET A 521 12.00 -8.59 -5.59
N LYS A 522 13.09 -9.27 -5.21
CA LYS A 522 13.44 -10.59 -5.75
C LYS A 522 12.41 -11.65 -5.33
N GLU A 523 12.04 -11.65 -4.06
CA GLU A 523 11.00 -12.53 -3.53
C GLU A 523 9.67 -12.27 -4.23
N TRP A 524 9.29 -10.99 -4.36
CA TRP A 524 8.06 -10.63 -5.08
C TRP A 524 8.09 -11.08 -6.53
N LEU A 525 9.20 -10.89 -7.24
CA LEU A 525 9.37 -11.33 -8.62
C LEU A 525 9.19 -12.85 -8.76
N LEU A 526 9.88 -13.62 -7.92
CA LEU A 526 9.87 -15.08 -7.96
C LEU A 526 8.49 -15.65 -7.58
N GLU A 527 7.92 -15.18 -6.47
CA GLU A 527 6.60 -15.64 -6.00
C GLU A 527 5.48 -15.28 -6.98
N THR A 528 5.51 -14.05 -7.50
CA THR A 528 4.50 -13.62 -8.47
C THR A 528 4.62 -14.44 -9.76
N ALA A 529 5.84 -14.68 -10.27
CA ALA A 529 6.04 -15.50 -11.46
C ALA A 529 5.53 -16.93 -11.27
N ARG A 530 5.81 -17.57 -10.12
CA ARG A 530 5.29 -18.90 -9.76
C ARG A 530 3.76 -18.96 -9.79
N VAL A 531 3.13 -17.95 -9.20
CA VAL A 531 1.67 -17.87 -9.13
C VAL A 531 1.07 -17.65 -10.51
N VAL A 532 1.61 -16.73 -11.31
CA VAL A 532 1.15 -16.50 -12.70
C VAL A 532 1.27 -17.79 -13.51
N ARG A 533 2.41 -18.49 -13.45
CA ARG A 533 2.60 -19.78 -14.12
C ARG A 533 1.55 -20.82 -13.72
N ALA A 534 1.28 -20.98 -12.42
CA ALA A 534 0.27 -21.90 -11.93
C ALA A 534 -1.15 -21.53 -12.42
N HIS A 535 -1.49 -20.24 -12.42
CA HIS A 535 -2.76 -19.75 -12.95
C HIS A 535 -2.89 -19.98 -14.46
N TRP A 536 -1.82 -19.75 -15.23
CA TRP A 536 -1.78 -20.00 -16.67
C TRP A 536 -1.99 -21.48 -16.99
N ALA A 537 -1.33 -22.38 -16.25
CA ALA A 537 -1.51 -23.82 -16.39
C ALA A 537 -2.98 -24.23 -16.14
N ALA A 538 -3.57 -23.76 -15.03
CA ALA A 538 -4.97 -24.05 -14.69
C ALA A 538 -5.96 -23.55 -15.75
N ILE A 539 -5.76 -22.34 -16.28
CA ILE A 539 -6.60 -21.80 -17.36
C ILE A 539 -6.44 -22.63 -18.63
N ARG A 540 -5.20 -22.99 -19.01
CA ARG A 540 -4.91 -23.79 -20.21
C ARG A 540 -5.58 -25.17 -20.19
N GLU A 541 -5.67 -25.81 -19.02
CA GLU A 541 -6.35 -27.10 -18.86
C GLU A 541 -7.88 -27.02 -19.06
N ILE A 542 -8.47 -25.84 -18.85
CA ILE A 542 -9.92 -25.61 -18.95
C ILE A 542 -10.33 -25.09 -20.32
N LEU A 543 -9.45 -24.37 -21.04
CA LEU A 543 -9.73 -23.80 -22.36
C LEU A 543 -10.43 -24.76 -23.35
N PRO A 544 -10.04 -26.05 -23.46
CA PRO A 544 -10.73 -26.99 -24.36
C PRO A 544 -12.19 -27.27 -24.00
N SER A 545 -12.56 -27.07 -22.73
CA SER A 545 -13.91 -27.33 -22.21
C SER A 545 -14.76 -26.06 -22.07
N GLN A 546 -14.13 -24.90 -21.87
CA GLN A 546 -14.79 -23.62 -21.72
C GLN A 546 -13.93 -22.54 -22.37
N ASP A 547 -14.41 -21.98 -23.49
CA ASP A 547 -13.69 -20.89 -24.15
C ASP A 547 -13.81 -19.60 -23.33
N VAL A 548 -12.71 -19.21 -22.69
CA VAL A 548 -12.60 -17.98 -21.89
C VAL A 548 -11.60 -16.98 -22.47
N ARG A 549 -11.15 -17.16 -23.71
CA ARG A 549 -10.15 -16.29 -24.35
C ARG A 549 -10.59 -14.82 -24.39
N GLY A 550 -11.88 -14.58 -24.65
CA GLY A 550 -12.48 -13.26 -24.55
C GLY A 550 -12.32 -12.60 -23.19
N ALA A 551 -12.61 -13.34 -22.11
CA ALA A 551 -12.41 -12.87 -20.75
C ALA A 551 -10.92 -12.63 -20.45
N MET A 552 -10.03 -13.47 -20.98
CA MET A 552 -8.58 -13.28 -20.84
C MET A 552 -8.11 -11.97 -21.46
N LEU A 553 -8.58 -11.62 -22.65
CA LEU A 553 -8.22 -10.36 -23.31
C LEU A 553 -8.82 -9.16 -22.59
N LYS A 554 -10.14 -9.19 -22.32
CA LYS A 554 -10.85 -8.09 -21.65
C LYS A 554 -10.33 -7.79 -20.25
N SER A 555 -9.87 -8.81 -19.52
CA SER A 555 -9.34 -8.66 -18.17
C SER A 555 -8.12 -7.72 -18.10
N TYR A 556 -7.38 -7.52 -19.19
CA TYR A 556 -6.28 -6.55 -19.25
C TYR A 556 -6.76 -5.09 -19.13
N GLY A 557 -8.06 -4.82 -19.32
CA GLY A 557 -8.66 -3.51 -19.04
C GLY A 557 -8.54 -3.07 -17.57
N GLN A 558 -8.16 -3.97 -16.66
CA GLN A 558 -7.76 -3.63 -15.29
C GLN A 558 -6.51 -2.74 -15.23
N ALA A 559 -5.68 -2.72 -16.27
CA ALA A 559 -4.48 -1.90 -16.36
C ALA A 559 -4.80 -0.53 -17.00
N VAL A 560 -5.68 0.26 -16.36
CA VAL A 560 -6.24 1.50 -16.94
C VAL A 560 -5.16 2.54 -17.31
N GLU A 561 -4.03 2.52 -16.60
CA GLU A 561 -2.90 3.44 -16.82
C GLU A 561 -1.86 2.91 -17.82
N ASN A 562 -2.00 1.65 -18.27
CA ASN A 562 -1.00 0.98 -19.10
C ASN A 562 -1.50 0.85 -20.54
N VAL A 563 -0.56 0.88 -21.48
CA VAL A 563 -0.82 0.50 -22.87
C VAL A 563 -0.54 -0.97 -23.02
N ILE A 564 -1.56 -1.75 -23.36
CA ILE A 564 -1.42 -3.19 -23.53
C ILE A 564 -1.14 -3.47 -24.99
N ILE A 565 -0.02 -4.14 -25.26
CA ILE A 565 0.36 -4.64 -26.57
C ILE A 565 0.11 -6.15 -26.59
N PHE A 566 -0.49 -6.64 -27.66
CA PHE A 566 -0.71 -8.06 -27.86
C PHE A 566 -0.31 -8.52 -29.25
N THR A 567 0.01 -9.80 -29.36
CA THR A 567 0.10 -10.52 -30.64
C THR A 567 -0.92 -11.63 -30.63
N LEU A 568 -1.73 -11.70 -31.68
CA LEU A 568 -2.84 -12.62 -31.87
C LEU A 568 -2.56 -13.51 -33.09
N ASN A 569 -2.82 -14.80 -32.95
CA ASN A 569 -2.98 -15.72 -34.06
C ASN A 569 -4.46 -15.74 -34.48
N PRO A 570 -4.82 -15.19 -35.65
CA PRO A 570 -6.22 -15.13 -36.09
C PRO A 570 -6.88 -16.50 -36.25
N ASP A 571 -6.12 -17.54 -36.59
CA ASP A 571 -6.63 -18.88 -36.86
C ASP A 571 -7.02 -19.63 -35.58
N THR A 572 -6.19 -19.50 -34.53
CA THR A 572 -6.39 -20.24 -33.27
C THR A 572 -7.06 -19.41 -32.17
N ALA A 573 -7.13 -18.08 -32.36
CA ALA A 573 -7.49 -17.09 -31.35
C ALA A 573 -6.53 -17.03 -30.14
N ASP A 574 -5.40 -17.75 -30.19
CA ASP A 574 -4.40 -17.69 -29.13
C ASP A 574 -3.60 -16.39 -29.24
N PHE A 575 -3.30 -15.81 -28.09
CA PHE A 575 -2.62 -14.53 -28.02
C PHE A 575 -1.78 -14.41 -26.77
N PHE A 576 -0.77 -13.55 -26.83
CA PHE A 576 -0.03 -13.07 -25.67
C PHE A 576 -0.08 -11.56 -25.63
N ALA A 577 -0.13 -11.00 -24.41
CA ALA A 577 -0.13 -9.56 -24.23
C ALA A 577 0.65 -9.13 -23.00
N THR A 578 1.17 -7.90 -23.04
CA THR A 578 1.93 -7.30 -21.94
C THR A 578 1.89 -5.77 -22.03
N ASP A 579 2.44 -5.10 -21.02
CA ASP A 579 2.65 -3.65 -21.06
C ASP A 579 3.61 -3.25 -22.20
N ARG A 580 3.34 -2.13 -22.88
CA ARG A 580 4.16 -1.62 -23.99
C ARG A 580 5.65 -1.56 -23.66
N LYS A 581 6.03 -1.15 -22.44
CA LYS A 581 7.44 -1.07 -22.02
C LYS A 581 8.14 -2.44 -22.01
N LEU A 582 7.39 -3.52 -21.84
CA LEU A 582 7.92 -4.88 -21.89
C LEU A 582 7.81 -5.50 -23.29
N ALA A 583 6.73 -5.18 -24.02
CA ALA A 583 6.49 -5.67 -25.39
C ALA A 583 7.59 -5.26 -26.38
N GLU A 584 8.21 -4.10 -26.20
CA GLU A 584 9.37 -3.65 -26.99
C GLU A 584 10.61 -4.56 -26.85
N HIS A 585 10.58 -5.43 -25.84
CA HIS A 585 11.70 -6.27 -25.49
C HIS A 585 11.49 -7.76 -25.77
N LEU A 586 10.29 -8.18 -26.18
CA LEU A 586 9.99 -9.57 -26.51
C LEU A 586 9.03 -9.63 -27.71
N ASP A 587 9.39 -10.42 -28.71
CA ASP A 587 8.49 -10.79 -29.79
C ASP A 587 7.72 -12.06 -29.39
N PHE A 588 6.40 -11.99 -29.43
CA PHE A 588 5.53 -13.12 -29.09
C PHE A 588 5.34 -14.11 -30.25
N ALA A 589 5.69 -13.74 -31.49
CA ALA A 589 5.47 -14.58 -32.66
C ALA A 589 6.03 -16.03 -32.51
N PRO A 590 7.25 -16.25 -31.97
CA PRO A 590 7.79 -17.60 -31.80
C PRO A 590 6.98 -18.51 -30.87
N TYR A 591 6.08 -17.97 -30.05
CA TYR A 591 5.31 -18.71 -29.05
C TYR A 591 3.88 -19.02 -29.50
N LEU A 592 3.47 -18.57 -30.69
CA LEU A 592 2.11 -18.70 -31.22
C LEU A 592 1.99 -19.72 -32.36
N GLU A 593 3.00 -20.57 -32.52
CA GLU A 593 3.07 -21.69 -33.49
C GLU A 593 2.79 -21.29 -34.95
N ALA A 594 2.96 -20.02 -35.31
CA ALA A 594 2.76 -19.49 -36.66
C ALA A 594 3.91 -18.57 -37.09
N GLN A 595 4.03 -18.30 -38.38
CA GLN A 595 5.02 -17.33 -38.86
C GLN A 595 4.59 -15.92 -38.49
N ARG A 596 5.56 -15.02 -38.24
CA ARG A 596 5.29 -13.62 -37.90
C ARG A 596 4.37 -12.92 -38.91
N ASP A 597 4.46 -13.33 -40.17
CA ASP A 597 3.69 -12.77 -41.27
C ASP A 597 2.22 -13.22 -41.33
N GLU A 598 1.85 -14.21 -40.51
CA GLU A 598 0.51 -14.77 -40.35
C GLU A 598 -0.14 -14.30 -39.03
N LEU A 599 0.52 -13.41 -38.29
CA LEU A 599 0.07 -12.92 -37.00
C LEU A 599 -0.36 -11.45 -37.08
N VAL A 600 -1.25 -11.07 -36.17
CA VAL A 600 -1.69 -9.68 -36.02
C VAL A 600 -1.13 -9.12 -34.72
N ARG A 601 -0.58 -7.90 -34.79
CA ARG A 601 -0.23 -7.12 -33.59
C ARG A 601 -1.38 -6.18 -33.27
N GLY A 602 -1.65 -5.97 -31.99
CA GLY A 602 -2.59 -4.95 -31.57
C GLY A 602 -2.21 -4.23 -30.28
N GLU A 603 -2.87 -3.11 -30.04
CA GLU A 603 -2.81 -2.37 -28.78
C GLU A 603 -4.11 -1.73 -28.37
N PHE A 604 -4.27 -1.53 -27.06
CA PHE A 604 -5.37 -0.74 -26.50
C PHE A 604 -5.01 -0.16 -25.13
N ILE A 605 -5.83 0.79 -24.66
CA ILE A 605 -5.70 1.46 -23.36
C ILE A 605 -7.05 1.49 -22.65
N GLY A 606 -7.07 1.06 -21.39
CA GLY A 606 -8.27 1.07 -20.55
C GLY A 606 -9.23 -0.08 -20.86
N ASP A 607 -10.51 0.12 -20.54
CA ASP A 607 -11.53 -0.93 -20.69
C ASP A 607 -11.77 -1.24 -22.18
N VAL A 608 -11.59 -2.51 -22.53
CA VAL A 608 -11.81 -3.02 -23.88
C VAL A 608 -13.28 -2.88 -24.30
N ASN A 609 -14.23 -2.84 -23.36
CA ASN A 609 -15.65 -2.67 -23.65
C ASN A 609 -16.07 -1.20 -23.88
N ASP A 610 -15.15 -0.24 -23.69
CA ASP A 610 -15.42 1.17 -24.03
C ASP A 610 -15.33 1.38 -25.55
N ASN A 611 -16.48 1.39 -26.23
CA ASN A 611 -16.53 1.50 -27.70
C ASN A 611 -15.92 2.82 -28.23
N ASP A 612 -15.81 3.85 -27.40
CA ASP A 612 -15.24 5.12 -27.81
C ASP A 612 -13.70 5.11 -27.93
N ARG A 613 -13.04 4.16 -27.26
CA ARG A 613 -11.59 3.98 -27.32
C ARG A 613 -11.23 2.93 -28.38
N PRO A 614 -10.38 3.25 -29.36
CA PRO A 614 -10.04 2.29 -30.39
C PRO A 614 -9.13 1.17 -29.88
N ILE A 615 -9.24 -0.01 -30.50
CA ILE A 615 -8.14 -0.98 -30.54
C ILE A 615 -7.37 -0.69 -31.83
N VAL A 616 -6.06 -0.57 -31.74
CA VAL A 616 -5.20 -0.35 -32.91
C VAL A 616 -4.63 -1.70 -33.34
N LEU A 617 -4.74 -2.05 -34.63
CA LEU A 617 -4.21 -3.31 -35.17
C LEU A 617 -3.17 -3.04 -36.27
N GLY A 618 -2.29 -4.00 -36.52
CA GLY A 618 -1.30 -3.87 -37.57
C GLY A 618 -0.43 -5.09 -37.78
N VAL A 619 0.50 -4.93 -38.71
CA VAL A 619 1.42 -5.96 -39.19
C VAL A 619 2.86 -5.43 -39.18
N TRP A 620 3.84 -6.32 -39.34
CA TRP A 620 5.25 -5.94 -39.20
C TRP A 620 5.90 -5.41 -40.47
N SER A 621 5.50 -5.89 -41.64
CA SER A 621 6.11 -5.53 -42.91
C SER A 621 5.10 -5.56 -44.06
N ILE A 622 5.37 -4.72 -45.05
CA ILE A 622 4.71 -4.71 -46.35
C ILE A 622 5.79 -4.61 -47.43
N ASP A 623 5.90 -5.67 -48.22
CA ASP A 623 6.95 -5.78 -49.26
C ASP A 623 6.44 -5.54 -50.69
N SER A 624 5.13 -5.63 -50.94
CA SER A 624 4.54 -5.42 -52.28
C SER A 624 3.04 -5.09 -52.21
N GLU A 625 2.43 -4.74 -53.34
CA GLU A 625 0.97 -4.51 -53.45
C GLU A 625 0.14 -5.77 -53.13
N GLU A 626 0.60 -6.94 -53.61
CA GLU A 626 -0.05 -8.22 -53.30
C GLU A 626 0.06 -8.54 -51.81
N ASP A 627 1.23 -8.26 -51.23
CA ASP A 627 1.46 -8.45 -49.81
C ASP A 627 0.59 -7.53 -48.96
N LEU A 628 0.51 -6.24 -49.28
CA LEU A 628 -0.40 -5.27 -48.66
C LEU A 628 -1.85 -5.80 -48.64
N ARG A 629 -2.33 -6.34 -49.77
CA ARG A 629 -3.68 -6.91 -49.84
C ARG A 629 -3.85 -8.10 -48.89
N ARG A 630 -2.88 -9.02 -48.85
CA ARG A 630 -2.88 -10.15 -47.92
C ARG A 630 -2.84 -9.69 -46.46
N LYS A 631 -2.05 -8.66 -46.13
CA LYS A 631 -1.97 -8.11 -44.77
C LYS A 631 -3.27 -7.44 -44.34
N LEU A 632 -3.97 -6.77 -45.25
CA LEU A 632 -5.31 -6.23 -44.96
C LEU A 632 -6.34 -7.33 -44.73
N GLN A 633 -6.29 -8.43 -45.49
CA GLN A 633 -7.11 -9.61 -45.25
C GLN A 633 -6.80 -10.25 -43.89
N LEU A 634 -5.51 -10.36 -43.56
CA LEU A 634 -5.07 -10.87 -42.25
C LEU A 634 -5.57 -10.00 -41.09
N LEU A 635 -5.54 -8.68 -41.24
CA LEU A 635 -6.13 -7.76 -40.25
C LEU A 635 -7.64 -7.97 -40.13
N GLN A 636 -8.34 -8.19 -41.24
CA GLN A 636 -9.77 -8.44 -41.24
C GLN A 636 -10.12 -9.76 -40.54
N GLU A 637 -9.34 -10.81 -40.77
CA GLU A 637 -9.45 -12.08 -40.05
C GLU A 637 -9.19 -11.89 -38.55
N GLY A 638 -8.16 -11.13 -38.18
CA GLY A 638 -7.89 -10.76 -36.78
C GLY A 638 -9.07 -10.03 -36.13
N VAL A 639 -9.72 -9.11 -36.83
CA VAL A 639 -10.93 -8.42 -36.36
C VAL A 639 -12.09 -9.39 -36.15
N ARG A 640 -12.35 -10.28 -37.12
CA ARG A 640 -13.39 -11.32 -36.98
C ARG A 640 -13.14 -12.23 -35.79
N THR A 641 -11.89 -12.62 -35.55
CA THR A 641 -11.49 -13.42 -34.39
C THR A 641 -11.69 -12.65 -33.08
N LEU A 642 -11.36 -11.36 -33.02
CA LEU A 642 -11.61 -10.53 -31.85
C LEU A 642 -13.11 -10.35 -31.57
N ILE A 643 -13.95 -10.21 -32.60
CA ILE A 643 -15.42 -10.19 -32.45
C ILE A 643 -15.92 -11.53 -31.88
N SER A 644 -15.40 -12.67 -32.36
CA SER A 644 -15.79 -13.98 -31.83
C SER A 644 -15.34 -14.20 -30.37
N MET A 645 -14.25 -13.56 -29.97
CA MET A 645 -13.80 -13.43 -28.57
C MET A 645 -14.68 -12.47 -27.74
N GLY A 646 -15.71 -11.87 -28.33
CA GLY A 646 -16.71 -11.05 -27.66
C GLY A 646 -16.39 -9.56 -27.62
N ILE A 647 -15.52 -9.05 -28.50
CA ILE A 647 -15.41 -7.61 -28.76
C ILE A 647 -16.66 -7.14 -29.51
N ASP A 648 -17.19 -5.98 -29.13
CA ASP A 648 -18.36 -5.39 -29.77
C ASP A 648 -18.03 -5.00 -31.22
N GLY A 649 -18.96 -5.22 -32.15
CA GLY A 649 -18.81 -4.77 -33.54
C GLY A 649 -18.72 -3.25 -33.64
N GLU A 650 -19.36 -2.51 -32.73
CA GLU A 650 -19.30 -1.04 -32.68
C GLU A 650 -17.98 -0.50 -32.07
N LYS A 651 -17.09 -1.39 -31.61
CA LYS A 651 -15.78 -0.98 -31.10
C LYS A 651 -15.00 -0.26 -32.21
N LYS A 652 -14.44 0.92 -31.90
CA LYS A 652 -13.57 1.63 -32.85
C LYS A 652 -12.30 0.82 -33.16
N LEU A 653 -11.92 0.83 -34.43
CA LEU A 653 -10.70 0.24 -34.98
C LEU A 653 -9.83 1.36 -35.56
N ALA A 654 -8.54 1.29 -35.29
CA ALA A 654 -7.51 2.10 -35.92
C ALA A 654 -6.33 1.19 -36.35
N PHE A 655 -5.37 1.75 -37.09
CA PHE A 655 -4.26 0.97 -37.63
C PHE A 655 -2.89 1.50 -37.25
N TYR A 656 -1.92 0.59 -37.12
CA TYR A 656 -0.51 0.97 -36.99
C TYR A 656 0.06 1.40 -38.33
N GLN A 657 1.03 2.31 -38.28
CA GLN A 657 2.03 2.40 -39.33
C GLN A 657 2.89 1.14 -39.33
N THR A 658 3.13 0.58 -40.52
CA THR A 658 3.90 -0.66 -40.62
C THR A 658 5.36 -0.43 -40.23
N THR A 659 5.95 -1.38 -39.51
CA THR A 659 7.32 -1.21 -38.98
C THR A 659 8.38 -1.21 -40.10
N TRP A 660 8.20 -2.02 -41.13
CA TRP A 660 9.10 -2.13 -42.27
C TRP A 660 8.33 -1.97 -43.58
N ILE A 661 8.41 -0.78 -44.17
CA ILE A 661 7.79 -0.47 -45.45
C ILE A 661 8.86 -0.59 -46.53
N ARG A 662 8.70 -1.56 -47.44
CA ARG A 662 9.58 -1.71 -48.62
C ARG A 662 8.85 -1.46 -49.94
N HIS A 663 7.61 -0.98 -49.85
CA HIS A 663 6.73 -0.66 -50.97
C HIS A 663 6.33 0.82 -50.95
N SER A 664 5.81 1.34 -52.06
CA SER A 664 5.36 2.74 -52.16
C SER A 664 4.02 3.03 -51.47
N ARG A 665 3.32 1.98 -51.00
CA ARG A 665 2.05 2.09 -50.28
C ARG A 665 2.12 1.33 -48.96
N ASP A 666 1.43 1.87 -47.96
CA ASP A 666 1.31 1.29 -46.62
C ASP A 666 -0.16 1.30 -46.16
N ILE A 667 -0.46 0.65 -45.04
CA ILE A 667 -1.74 0.75 -44.35
C ILE A 667 -1.96 2.20 -43.90
N ASP A 668 -3.19 2.67 -44.06
CA ASP A 668 -3.59 4.00 -43.65
C ASP A 668 -3.76 4.07 -42.13
N SER A 669 -2.72 4.55 -41.44
CA SER A 669 -2.72 4.75 -39.99
C SER A 669 -3.64 5.88 -39.52
N ASP A 670 -4.05 6.78 -40.42
CA ASP A 670 -5.03 7.83 -40.13
C ASP A 670 -6.47 7.34 -40.32
N GLY A 671 -6.64 6.19 -40.98
CA GLY A 671 -7.89 5.49 -41.17
C GLY A 671 -8.49 5.01 -39.85
N THR A 672 -9.78 5.28 -39.66
CA THR A 672 -10.56 4.75 -38.54
C THR A 672 -11.88 4.19 -39.04
N THR A 673 -12.38 3.15 -38.39
CA THR A 673 -13.66 2.49 -38.69
C THR A 673 -14.13 1.75 -37.43
N THR A 674 -15.13 0.89 -37.54
CA THR A 674 -15.55 -0.02 -36.47
C THR A 674 -15.15 -1.46 -36.80
N PHE A 675 -15.10 -2.31 -35.78
CA PHE A 675 -14.81 -3.73 -35.94
C PHE A 675 -15.81 -4.41 -36.89
N GLY A 676 -17.10 -4.12 -36.75
CA GLY A 676 -18.17 -4.69 -37.59
C GLY A 676 -18.06 -4.26 -39.05
N GLU A 677 -17.92 -2.96 -39.30
CA GLU A 677 -17.75 -2.44 -40.66
C GLU A 677 -16.53 -3.04 -41.38
N PHE A 678 -15.40 -3.15 -40.68
CA PHE A 678 -14.19 -3.71 -41.27
C PHE A 678 -14.28 -5.23 -41.48
N ALA A 679 -14.89 -5.96 -40.55
CA ALA A 679 -15.08 -7.40 -40.64
C ALA A 679 -15.96 -7.82 -41.82
N ASP A 680 -16.97 -7.01 -42.14
CA ASP A 680 -17.95 -7.29 -43.21
C ASP A 680 -17.56 -6.65 -44.56
N LEU A 681 -16.46 -5.90 -44.61
CA LEU A 681 -16.00 -5.22 -45.82
C LEU A 681 -15.60 -6.22 -46.92
N PRO A 682 -16.04 -6.04 -48.18
CA PRO A 682 -15.58 -6.89 -49.28
C PRO A 682 -14.07 -6.73 -49.55
N ASP A 683 -13.38 -7.82 -49.92
CA ASP A 683 -11.92 -7.84 -50.21
C ASP A 683 -11.46 -6.79 -51.24
N GLN A 684 -12.34 -6.39 -52.15
CA GLN A 684 -12.05 -5.37 -53.15
C GLN A 684 -11.96 -3.96 -52.55
N GLU A 685 -12.64 -3.73 -51.42
CA GLU A 685 -12.71 -2.46 -50.73
C GLU A 685 -11.65 -2.30 -49.64
N LEU A 686 -10.95 -3.37 -49.25
CA LEU A 686 -9.91 -3.31 -48.21
C LEU A 686 -8.80 -2.30 -48.54
N LEU A 687 -8.47 -2.13 -49.83
CA LEU A 687 -7.46 -1.17 -50.31
C LEU A 687 -7.83 0.30 -50.05
N ARG A 688 -9.05 0.59 -49.58
CA ARG A 688 -9.46 1.92 -49.09
C ARG A 688 -8.71 2.30 -47.81
N PHE A 689 -8.20 1.32 -47.06
CA PHE A 689 -7.37 1.51 -45.87
C PHE A 689 -5.88 1.45 -46.19
N ALA A 690 -5.48 1.85 -47.39
CA ALA A 690 -4.07 1.95 -47.80
C ALA A 690 -3.76 3.33 -48.37
N ARG A 691 -2.66 3.93 -47.91
CA ARG A 691 -2.16 5.25 -48.33
C ARG A 691 -0.79 5.13 -49.01
N GLU A 692 -0.33 6.22 -49.63
CA GLU A 692 1.07 6.32 -50.05
C GLU A 692 1.97 6.33 -48.82
N ALA A 693 3.10 5.63 -48.88
CA ALA A 693 4.04 5.59 -47.77
C ALA A 693 4.77 6.93 -47.65
N ASP A 694 4.96 7.43 -46.42
CA ASP A 694 5.73 8.66 -46.19
C ASP A 694 7.21 8.48 -46.61
N ASP A 695 7.66 9.35 -47.51
CA ASP A 695 8.92 9.29 -48.27
C ASP A 695 10.23 9.41 -47.44
N GLU A 696 10.17 9.56 -46.12
CA GLU A 696 11.34 9.95 -45.31
C GLU A 696 12.45 8.87 -45.23
N LEU A 697 12.14 7.59 -45.50
CA LEU A 697 13.09 6.47 -45.42
C LEU A 697 13.47 5.84 -46.76
N GLN A 698 12.70 6.06 -47.83
CA GLN A 698 13.03 5.49 -49.15
C GLN A 698 14.31 6.13 -49.72
N GLY A 699 14.54 7.42 -49.48
CA GLY A 699 15.75 8.14 -49.95
C GLY A 699 17.07 7.62 -49.37
N TYR A 700 17.06 6.96 -48.21
CA TYR A 700 18.28 6.42 -47.58
C TYR A 700 18.68 5.05 -48.13
N LEU A 701 17.73 4.26 -48.65
CA LEU A 701 17.99 2.92 -49.19
C LEU A 701 18.35 2.95 -50.68
N SER A 702 17.84 3.91 -51.44
CA SER A 702 18.25 4.15 -52.84
C SER A 702 19.67 4.73 -53.01
N GLY A 703 20.41 4.93 -51.91
CA GLY A 703 21.82 5.35 -51.92
C GLY A 703 22.83 4.21 -51.76
N GLN A 704 22.39 2.95 -51.77
CA GLN A 704 23.26 1.76 -51.64
C GLN A 704 23.19 0.78 -52.83
N ASP A 705 22.70 1.21 -53.98
CA ASP A 705 22.94 0.52 -55.26
C ASP A 705 24.24 1.01 -55.93
#